data_AF-A0A8C6Q3Z9-F1
#
_entry.id   AF-A0A8C6Q3Z9-F1
#
_cell.length_a   1.000
_cell.length_b   1.000
_cell.length_c   1.000
_cell.angle_alpha   90.00
_cell.angle_beta   90.00
_cell.angle_gamma   90.00
#
_symmetry.space_group_name_H-M   'P 1'
#
loop_
_entity.id
_entity.type
_entity.pdbx_description
1 polymer ?
#
loop_
_entity_poly.entity_id
_entity_poly.type
_entity_poly.pdbx_seq_one_letter_code
_entity_poly.pdbx_strand_id
1 'polypeptide(L)'
;MWDYAPSGKNLINGKTIAEDEHAKVYLENGPHRIGRVYKKAMYREYTDCSYRTQAARPEWLGFLGPILRAEVHDTIIIHMKNFGSQNYSMHPHGVFYRKTAEGALYPDRTQESSKMDDHVPPGGSYTYRWEVKPEHGPTDDDPDCITWIYHSHVNTARDTYSGLVGPLITCKEGTPTHFTSKKIKFRYDVDQYFYLLFTVVDENQSWYIDDNVKLCTDPGGVDVNDPGFRESNMMHSINGYMYGNLPGLKICQHRAVACHMAGLGNEVDIHSISYQGNTLMDRGHRCDTVSLFPATFITAKMIPRGKGKWLLSCQVNDHFLAGMQALYHVVSCGTKPSSTSKFGIERHYYLAAETILWNYAPTGKNLISNTSLTEPGSTSELYFGRSNGRIGARYYKTKFVQYTDATFTTKKPTTHYDRHLGLMGPVLRCEVGDFLLVTLWNKADHNVSMHPHGLHYKKHFQGTDYEDGTNHPGAHVHPGSEFTYKWRVLEGPSSSDPDCIPYMYYSASDPVMDTSSGLCGPMLVCKPNVLGKNGHQKRVDKEFFLLFSIIDENLSWYLNKNIERFGSSETNKQDPDFLESNRKHAVNGRLYGNLFGLGMCSGDNVVWYAFGMGSETDMHGIFFEENTVKMFNNTRDTVTLFPHMSSTFVMHPNNPGVYGVECRTTDHYEAGMRQLYRVRFCPGKSKKQKHKEPTKVVQYFISAEEQEWDYSPSRKWELEFFQTSEANSPGNTFVGKGPDRIGSRYKKAVYREYTDETFSVRKNRQPHEQHLGILGPRIYAMVGERVVITFKNKASRPYSLNLNGLKASGYSLKHKGNILELTWDIPESSGPGPDDLNCIVSFYHSTVNYPKDLYSGLIGPLIICRCGTLSENQGSNRYRKDVDKDFALLFMIFDENQSWYLDDNIRTYLGVDPTTFDKGPGFHESNMMHGINGRVYGNLRGLVMRRGQRVSWHLMAMGNFIDVHTAHYHAETFTYKIDTTHRGDVYDLFAGSTQEMEMVAGNAGTWLLHCHVDDHLFAGMDTTYTILGKRGKHGVCFLHICLLDVIYVNNQTIVSSNDGCCCFSLILLPRTKRSFMYQCFVLVDVLNYIWTKQ
;
A
#
# COMPACT_ATOMS: atom_id res chain seq x y z
N MET A 1 6.08 17.72 -27.52
CA MET A 1 7.33 17.31 -26.85
C MET A 1 7.29 17.83 -25.43
N TRP A 2 7.60 16.98 -24.46
CA TRP A 2 7.80 17.27 -23.06
C TRP A 2 9.28 17.09 -22.73
N ASP A 3 9.80 17.90 -21.83
CA ASP A 3 11.21 17.92 -21.46
C ASP A 3 11.30 17.77 -19.94
N TYR A 4 11.84 16.63 -19.48
CA TYR A 4 11.93 16.29 -18.06
C TYR A 4 12.96 17.14 -17.30
N ALA A 5 13.93 17.74 -18.01
CA ALA A 5 15.00 18.53 -17.43
C ALA A 5 15.37 19.71 -18.35
N PRO A 6 14.50 20.73 -18.49
CA PRO A 6 14.67 21.82 -19.45
C PRO A 6 15.92 22.68 -19.23
N SER A 7 16.51 22.68 -18.03
CA SER A 7 17.77 23.38 -17.77
C SER A 7 19.00 22.70 -18.38
N GLY A 8 18.89 21.41 -18.77
CA GLY A 8 20.03 20.60 -19.17
C GLY A 8 21.03 20.29 -18.04
N LYS A 9 20.61 20.45 -16.78
CA LYS A 9 21.44 20.30 -15.58
C LYS A 9 20.68 19.61 -14.45
N ASN A 10 21.44 19.02 -13.53
CA ASN A 10 20.95 18.70 -12.20
C ASN A 10 21.00 19.97 -11.34
N LEU A 11 19.83 20.55 -11.05
CA LEU A 11 19.74 21.80 -10.28
C LEU A 11 19.90 21.59 -8.77
N ILE A 12 20.00 20.35 -8.30
CA ILE A 12 20.24 20.03 -6.89
C ILE A 12 21.73 20.14 -6.55
N ASN A 13 22.62 19.68 -7.43
CA ASN A 13 24.08 19.70 -7.21
C ASN A 13 24.85 20.64 -8.18
N GLY A 14 24.16 21.29 -9.11
CA GLY A 14 24.73 22.27 -10.05
C GLY A 14 25.47 21.67 -11.24
N LYS A 15 25.62 20.34 -11.33
CA LYS A 15 26.34 19.66 -12.39
C LYS A 15 25.56 19.64 -13.71
N THR A 16 26.28 19.63 -14.83
CA THR A 16 25.66 19.34 -16.13
C THR A 16 25.27 17.87 -16.22
N ILE A 17 24.34 17.52 -17.11
CA ILE A 17 23.91 16.11 -17.28
C ILE A 17 25.09 15.18 -17.55
N ALA A 18 26.04 15.59 -18.40
CA ALA A 18 27.20 14.78 -18.76
C ALA A 18 28.23 14.56 -17.62
N GLU A 19 28.24 15.46 -16.62
CA GLU A 19 29.14 15.36 -15.45
C GLU A 19 28.53 14.61 -14.27
N ASP A 20 27.23 14.32 -14.32
CA ASP A 20 26.48 13.66 -13.26
C ASP A 20 26.20 12.20 -13.64
N GLU A 21 26.87 11.28 -12.95
CA GLU A 21 26.82 9.84 -13.23
C GLU A 21 25.40 9.25 -13.13
N HIS A 22 24.53 9.81 -12.29
CA HIS A 22 23.14 9.37 -12.18
C HIS A 22 22.27 10.06 -13.24
N ALA A 23 22.41 11.37 -13.40
CA ALA A 23 21.57 12.12 -14.35
C ALA A 23 21.81 11.71 -15.81
N LYS A 24 23.03 11.34 -16.19
CA LYS A 24 23.34 10.92 -17.56
C LYS A 24 22.60 9.65 -17.98
N VAL A 25 22.30 8.74 -17.04
CA VAL A 25 21.59 7.48 -17.34
C VAL A 25 20.22 7.76 -17.94
N TYR A 26 19.51 8.77 -17.42
CA TYR A 26 18.12 9.08 -17.79
C TYR A 26 18.00 10.25 -18.78
N LEU A 27 18.91 11.24 -18.72
CA LEU A 27 18.71 12.51 -19.40
C LEU A 27 19.62 12.74 -20.62
N GLU A 28 20.70 11.96 -20.76
CA GLU A 28 21.64 12.11 -21.88
C GLU A 28 21.08 11.45 -23.15
N ASN A 29 21.07 12.20 -24.25
CA ASN A 29 20.68 11.67 -25.57
C ASN A 29 21.91 11.01 -26.21
N GLY A 30 21.71 9.87 -26.86
CA GLY A 30 22.79 9.14 -27.52
C GLY A 30 22.32 8.22 -28.65
N PRO A 31 23.22 7.36 -29.16
CA PRO A 31 22.90 6.40 -30.23
C PRO A 31 21.71 5.52 -29.89
N HIS A 32 21.71 4.96 -28.67
CA HIS A 32 20.67 4.02 -28.23
C HIS A 32 19.92 4.53 -26.99
N ARG A 33 19.85 5.85 -26.78
CA ARG A 33 19.20 6.48 -25.61
C ARG A 33 18.43 7.72 -26.05
N ILE A 34 17.16 7.81 -25.66
CA ILE A 34 16.26 8.90 -26.07
C ILE A 34 16.68 10.22 -25.38
N GLY A 35 17.10 10.14 -24.11
CA GLY A 35 17.45 11.29 -23.28
C GLY A 35 16.20 12.03 -22.78
N ARG A 36 16.33 13.29 -22.35
CA ARG A 36 15.28 13.98 -21.56
C ARG A 36 13.99 14.43 -22.28
N VAL A 37 13.85 14.26 -23.61
CA VAL A 37 12.75 14.87 -24.40
C VAL A 37 11.88 13.82 -25.07
N TYR A 38 10.60 13.76 -24.69
CA TYR A 38 9.65 12.74 -25.16
C TYR A 38 8.38 13.35 -25.76
N LYS A 39 7.75 12.67 -26.71
CA LYS A 39 6.40 12.95 -27.21
C LYS A 39 5.39 12.40 -26.21
N LYS A 40 4.43 13.24 -25.82
CA LYS A 40 3.41 12.97 -24.80
C LYS A 40 2.04 13.48 -25.22
N ALA A 41 0.98 12.84 -24.74
CA ALA A 41 -0.39 13.34 -24.78
C ALA A 41 -0.69 14.07 -23.47
N MET A 42 -1.39 15.21 -23.54
CA MET A 42 -1.63 16.02 -22.35
C MET A 42 -3.02 16.65 -22.41
N TYR A 43 -3.73 16.66 -21.29
CA TYR A 43 -4.94 17.47 -21.18
C TYR A 43 -4.60 18.97 -21.18
N ARG A 44 -5.43 19.76 -21.86
CA ARG A 44 -5.32 21.21 -21.97
C ARG A 44 -6.69 21.85 -21.80
N GLU A 45 -6.74 22.89 -20.97
CA GLU A 45 -7.94 23.70 -20.77
C GLU A 45 -8.02 24.78 -21.84
N TYR A 46 -9.24 25.04 -22.31
CA TYR A 46 -9.55 26.07 -23.28
C TYR A 46 -10.64 26.99 -22.73
N THR A 47 -10.64 28.25 -23.16
CA THR A 47 -11.58 29.26 -22.64
C THR A 47 -13.02 29.04 -23.07
N ASP A 48 -13.24 28.30 -24.17
CA ASP A 48 -14.56 28.05 -24.74
C ASP A 48 -14.57 26.80 -25.65
N CYS A 49 -15.75 26.46 -26.18
CA CYS A 49 -15.99 25.31 -27.04
C CYS A 49 -15.37 25.40 -28.46
N SER A 50 -14.72 26.51 -28.81
CA SER A 50 -13.99 26.63 -30.08
C SER A 50 -12.61 25.94 -30.03
N TYR A 51 -12.09 25.68 -28.83
CA TYR A 51 -10.76 25.11 -28.58
C TYR A 51 -9.61 25.89 -29.26
N ARG A 52 -9.75 27.22 -29.37
CA ARG A 52 -8.72 28.09 -30.00
C ARG A 52 -7.74 28.69 -29.00
N THR A 53 -8.22 29.11 -27.84
CA THR A 53 -7.43 29.82 -26.83
C THR A 53 -7.27 28.95 -25.58
N GLN A 54 -6.03 28.59 -25.25
CA GLN A 54 -5.74 27.84 -24.03
C GLN A 54 -5.86 28.72 -22.79
N ALA A 55 -6.37 28.16 -21.70
CA ALA A 55 -6.41 28.83 -20.40
C ALA A 55 -5.02 28.91 -19.75
N ALA A 56 -4.82 29.89 -18.88
CA ALA A 56 -3.57 30.03 -18.14
C ALA A 56 -3.40 28.90 -17.13
N ARG A 57 -2.19 28.33 -17.06
CA ARG A 57 -1.82 27.27 -16.11
C ARG A 57 -0.66 27.69 -15.22
N PRO A 58 -0.62 27.24 -13.95
CA PRO A 58 0.56 27.43 -13.11
C PRO A 58 1.78 26.69 -13.67
N GLU A 59 2.97 27.29 -13.54
CA GLU A 59 4.23 26.69 -14.00
C GLU A 59 4.53 25.35 -13.29
N TRP A 60 4.24 25.27 -12.00
CA TRP A 60 4.48 24.06 -11.19
C TRP A 60 3.61 22.87 -11.59
N LEU A 61 2.55 23.06 -12.40
CA LEU A 61 1.64 21.98 -12.78
C LEU A 61 2.28 20.97 -13.76
N GLY A 62 3.41 21.32 -14.37
CA GLY A 62 4.20 20.41 -15.20
C GLY A 62 3.45 19.86 -16.40
N PHE A 63 3.41 18.54 -16.60
CA PHE A 63 2.63 17.95 -17.71
C PHE A 63 1.16 17.67 -17.37
N LEU A 64 0.77 17.79 -16.10
CA LEU A 64 -0.58 17.46 -15.66
C LEU A 64 -1.65 18.27 -16.38
N GLY A 65 -2.84 17.66 -16.46
CA GLY A 65 -4.07 18.30 -16.89
C GLY A 65 -4.50 19.47 -16.00
N PRO A 66 -5.49 20.26 -16.45
CA PRO A 66 -6.05 21.35 -15.65
C PRO A 66 -6.65 20.88 -14.32
N ILE A 67 -6.67 21.78 -13.34
CA ILE A 67 -7.17 21.49 -12.01
C ILE A 67 -8.69 21.66 -11.98
N LEU A 68 -9.41 20.55 -11.90
CA LEU A 68 -10.86 20.52 -11.75
C LEU A 68 -11.22 20.68 -10.27
N ARG A 69 -12.24 21.50 -9.97
CA ARG A 69 -12.69 21.78 -8.60
C ARG A 69 -14.21 21.78 -8.54
N ALA A 70 -14.74 21.28 -7.43
CA ALA A 70 -16.17 21.31 -7.16
C ALA A 70 -16.45 21.23 -5.66
N GLU A 71 -17.47 21.94 -5.20
CA GLU A 71 -18.04 21.79 -3.86
C GLU A 71 -19.08 20.66 -3.84
N VAL A 72 -19.41 20.15 -2.66
CA VAL A 72 -20.59 19.30 -2.49
C VAL A 72 -21.81 20.03 -3.06
N HIS A 73 -22.63 19.29 -3.81
CA HIS A 73 -23.78 19.71 -4.62
C HIS A 73 -23.46 20.26 -6.02
N ASP A 74 -22.20 20.50 -6.36
CA ASP A 74 -21.83 20.95 -7.70
C ASP A 74 -21.94 19.83 -8.74
N THR A 75 -22.12 20.25 -10.00
CA THR A 75 -22.00 19.38 -11.18
C THR A 75 -20.87 19.90 -12.06
N ILE A 76 -19.90 19.04 -12.33
CA ILE A 76 -18.81 19.30 -13.27
C ILE A 76 -19.25 18.81 -14.65
N ILE A 77 -19.38 19.74 -15.60
CA ILE A 77 -19.67 19.44 -17.01
C ILE A 77 -18.39 19.66 -17.81
N ILE A 78 -17.88 18.60 -18.42
CA ILE A 78 -16.59 18.62 -19.12
C ILE A 78 -16.83 18.35 -20.58
N HIS A 79 -16.52 19.32 -21.41
CA HIS A 79 -16.50 19.17 -22.86
C HIS A 79 -15.09 18.75 -23.28
N MET A 80 -14.94 17.48 -23.63
CA MET A 80 -13.68 16.88 -24.06
C MET A 80 -13.64 16.79 -25.58
N LYS A 81 -12.50 17.14 -26.16
CA LYS A 81 -12.20 16.92 -27.57
C LYS A 81 -10.83 16.28 -27.71
N ASN A 82 -10.77 15.18 -28.44
CA ASN A 82 -9.54 14.43 -28.61
C ASN A 82 -8.77 14.96 -29.84
N PHE A 83 -7.66 15.66 -29.61
CA PHE A 83 -6.71 16.06 -30.65
C PHE A 83 -5.50 15.12 -30.79
N GLY A 84 -5.45 14.07 -29.97
CA GLY A 84 -4.41 13.05 -29.99
C GLY A 84 -4.60 12.05 -31.13
N SER A 85 -3.63 11.13 -31.25
CA SER A 85 -3.60 10.11 -32.30
C SER A 85 -4.19 8.76 -31.88
N GLN A 86 -4.48 8.58 -30.59
CA GLN A 86 -5.08 7.36 -30.04
C GLN A 86 -6.49 7.66 -29.54
N ASN A 87 -7.28 6.61 -29.31
CA ASN A 87 -8.52 6.73 -28.55
C ASN A 87 -8.19 7.04 -27.08
N TYR A 88 -8.84 8.05 -26.52
CA TYR A 88 -8.64 8.46 -25.13
C TYR A 88 -9.98 8.72 -24.47
N SER A 89 -10.03 8.72 -23.14
CA SER A 89 -11.23 8.99 -22.36
C SER A 89 -10.95 9.99 -21.23
N MET A 90 -11.92 10.16 -20.32
CA MET A 90 -11.73 10.84 -19.02
C MET A 90 -12.52 10.09 -17.96
N HIS A 91 -11.80 9.52 -17.00
CA HIS A 91 -12.32 8.79 -15.84
C HIS A 91 -12.00 9.55 -14.56
N PRO A 92 -12.99 9.88 -13.71
CA PRO A 92 -12.75 10.61 -12.48
C PRO A 92 -12.72 9.71 -11.24
N HIS A 93 -11.93 10.12 -10.25
CA HIS A 93 -12.01 9.61 -8.88
C HIS A 93 -12.90 10.51 -7.99
N GLY A 94 -13.43 9.95 -6.91
CA GLY A 94 -14.04 10.72 -5.80
C GLY A 94 -15.36 11.43 -6.11
N VAL A 95 -16.00 11.19 -7.25
CA VAL A 95 -17.25 11.86 -7.66
C VAL A 95 -18.29 10.87 -8.17
N PHE A 96 -19.56 11.28 -8.19
CA PHE A 96 -20.64 10.49 -8.75
C PHE A 96 -20.74 10.68 -10.26
N TYR A 97 -20.89 9.58 -11.00
CA TYR A 97 -21.15 9.60 -12.44
C TYR A 97 -22.08 8.44 -12.83
N ARG A 98 -22.73 8.54 -13.99
CA ARG A 98 -23.49 7.40 -14.55
C ARG A 98 -22.57 6.58 -15.47
N LYS A 99 -23.00 5.38 -15.84
CA LYS A 99 -22.28 4.53 -16.80
C LYS A 99 -21.96 5.20 -18.15
N THR A 100 -22.72 6.22 -18.56
CA THR A 100 -22.49 7.00 -19.78
C THR A 100 -21.56 8.20 -19.56
N ALA A 101 -20.89 8.30 -18.42
CA ALA A 101 -19.98 9.39 -18.07
C ALA A 101 -18.83 8.90 -17.17
N GLU A 102 -18.56 7.60 -17.22
CA GLU A 102 -17.50 6.94 -16.47
C GLU A 102 -16.16 7.03 -17.19
N GLY A 103 -16.17 6.92 -18.52
CA GLY A 103 -14.97 7.01 -19.33
C GLY A 103 -14.00 5.85 -19.17
N ALA A 104 -14.49 4.64 -18.91
CA ALA A 104 -13.66 3.44 -18.76
C ALA A 104 -14.25 2.26 -19.54
N LEU A 105 -13.47 1.70 -20.46
CA LEU A 105 -13.90 0.60 -21.32
C LEU A 105 -13.64 -0.76 -20.66
N TYR A 106 -14.69 -1.49 -20.30
CA TYR A 106 -14.59 -2.86 -19.79
C TYR A 106 -15.91 -3.65 -19.98
N PRO A 107 -15.92 -4.99 -19.79
CA PRO A 107 -17.11 -5.84 -19.89
C PRO A 107 -18.14 -5.61 -18.77
N ASP A 108 -18.89 -4.51 -18.89
CA ASP A 108 -19.83 -3.96 -17.90
C ASP A 108 -21.31 -4.28 -18.19
N ARG A 109 -21.59 -4.97 -19.30
CA ARG A 109 -22.93 -5.33 -19.80
C ARG A 109 -23.78 -4.12 -20.22
N THR A 110 -23.16 -2.97 -20.52
CA THR A 110 -23.85 -1.84 -21.12
C THR A 110 -24.06 -2.05 -22.62
N GLN A 111 -25.00 -1.30 -23.22
CA GLN A 111 -25.19 -1.31 -24.67
C GLN A 111 -24.17 -0.40 -25.34
N GLU A 112 -23.85 -0.64 -26.61
CA GLU A 112 -22.87 0.14 -27.37
C GLU A 112 -23.16 1.65 -27.38
N SER A 113 -24.44 2.04 -27.43
CA SER A 113 -24.86 3.45 -27.37
C SER A 113 -24.48 4.14 -26.05
N SER A 114 -24.21 3.38 -25.00
CA SER A 114 -23.78 3.84 -23.68
C SER A 114 -22.28 3.76 -23.46
N LYS A 115 -21.48 3.47 -24.50
CA LYS A 115 -20.02 3.34 -24.47
C LYS A 115 -19.27 4.48 -25.17
N MET A 116 -19.99 5.53 -25.58
CA MET A 116 -19.39 6.70 -26.25
C MET A 116 -18.47 7.50 -25.33
N ASP A 117 -18.63 7.38 -24.00
CA ASP A 117 -17.73 7.96 -23.01
C ASP A 117 -16.46 7.13 -22.80
N ASP A 118 -16.58 5.80 -22.91
CA ASP A 118 -15.53 4.82 -22.64
C ASP A 118 -14.28 5.04 -23.51
N HIS A 119 -14.47 5.52 -24.75
CA HIS A 119 -13.38 5.88 -25.66
C HIS A 119 -13.80 6.97 -26.65
N VAL A 120 -13.06 8.08 -26.68
CA VAL A 120 -13.26 9.19 -27.62
C VAL A 120 -12.22 9.08 -28.73
N PRO A 121 -12.61 8.86 -29.99
CA PRO A 121 -11.66 8.67 -31.08
C PRO A 121 -10.95 9.97 -31.47
N PRO A 122 -9.80 9.91 -32.17
CA PRO A 122 -9.11 11.08 -32.73
C PRO A 122 -10.06 11.99 -33.52
N GLY A 123 -10.06 13.29 -33.19
CA GLY A 123 -10.96 14.30 -33.74
C GLY A 123 -12.37 14.33 -33.14
N GLY A 124 -12.76 13.30 -32.39
CA GLY A 124 -14.04 13.17 -31.71
C GLY A 124 -14.17 14.08 -30.48
N SER A 125 -15.40 14.21 -29.99
CA SER A 125 -15.72 14.97 -28.78
C SER A 125 -16.80 14.30 -27.96
N TYR A 126 -16.70 14.42 -26.64
CA TYR A 126 -17.68 13.89 -25.69
C TYR A 126 -17.93 14.88 -24.55
N THR A 127 -19.10 14.81 -23.92
CA THR A 127 -19.40 15.64 -22.74
C THR A 127 -19.64 14.75 -21.52
N TYR A 128 -18.73 14.83 -20.55
CA TYR A 128 -18.85 14.13 -19.28
C TYR A 128 -19.63 14.98 -18.27
N ARG A 129 -20.44 14.33 -17.44
CA ARG A 129 -21.21 14.96 -16.37
C ARG A 129 -20.96 14.22 -15.06
N TRP A 130 -20.24 14.88 -14.16
CA TRP A 130 -19.90 14.37 -12.84
C TRP A 130 -20.57 15.21 -11.76
N GLU A 131 -21.04 14.59 -10.69
CA GLU A 131 -21.75 15.25 -9.59
C GLU A 131 -20.99 15.01 -8.29
N VAL A 132 -20.78 16.05 -7.49
CA VAL A 132 -20.23 15.89 -6.13
C VAL A 132 -21.40 15.77 -5.17
N LYS A 133 -21.92 14.56 -5.00
CA LYS A 133 -23.01 14.34 -4.04
C LYS A 133 -22.48 14.35 -2.61
N PRO A 134 -23.31 14.65 -1.59
CA PRO A 134 -22.89 14.61 -0.19
C PRO A 134 -22.23 13.30 0.21
N GLU A 135 -22.74 12.18 -0.29
CA GLU A 135 -22.19 10.85 -0.04
C GLU A 135 -20.88 10.55 -0.77
N HIS A 136 -20.37 11.46 -1.64
CA HIS A 136 -19.04 11.40 -2.28
C HIS A 136 -18.11 12.51 -1.81
N GLY A 137 -18.62 13.52 -1.10
CA GLY A 137 -17.83 14.63 -0.58
C GLY A 137 -16.94 14.24 0.61
N PRO A 138 -16.05 15.16 1.03
CA PRO A 138 -15.28 15.02 2.27
C PRO A 138 -16.20 14.77 3.48
N THR A 139 -15.75 13.93 4.42
CA THR A 139 -16.43 13.76 5.71
C THR A 139 -16.19 14.98 6.62
N ASP A 140 -16.85 15.03 7.78
CA ASP A 140 -16.62 16.09 8.76
C ASP A 140 -15.17 16.12 9.27
N ASP A 141 -14.53 14.95 9.40
CA ASP A 141 -13.15 14.81 9.89
C ASP A 141 -12.09 14.99 8.78
N ASP A 142 -12.49 14.92 7.51
CA ASP A 142 -11.61 15.21 6.38
C ASP A 142 -11.27 16.71 6.30
N PRO A 143 -10.15 17.08 5.64
CA PRO A 143 -9.86 18.46 5.28
C PRO A 143 -11.01 19.10 4.46
N ASP A 144 -11.10 20.44 4.48
CA ASP A 144 -12.15 21.18 3.76
C ASP A 144 -12.19 20.88 2.26
N CYS A 145 -11.05 20.50 1.67
CA CYS A 145 -11.00 19.89 0.35
C CYS A 145 -10.04 18.70 0.35
N ILE A 146 -10.39 17.66 -0.39
CA ILE A 146 -9.59 16.44 -0.55
C ILE A 146 -9.13 16.27 -2.00
N THR A 147 -8.05 15.51 -2.16
CA THR A 147 -7.35 15.28 -3.44
C THR A 147 -7.93 14.06 -4.14
N TRP A 148 -8.11 14.17 -5.45
CA TRP A 148 -8.40 13.08 -6.39
C TRP A 148 -7.62 13.30 -7.69
N ILE A 149 -7.68 12.32 -8.58
CA ILE A 149 -7.24 12.44 -9.97
C ILE A 149 -8.40 12.25 -10.94
N TYR A 150 -8.16 12.62 -12.19
CA TYR A 150 -8.84 12.07 -13.34
C TYR A 150 -7.80 11.66 -14.38
N HIS A 151 -8.05 10.61 -15.15
CA HIS A 151 -7.14 10.12 -16.17
C HIS A 151 -7.88 9.45 -17.33
N SER A 152 -7.19 9.19 -18.44
CA SER A 152 -7.76 8.34 -19.50
C SER A 152 -7.69 6.87 -19.06
N HIS A 153 -8.70 6.09 -19.42
CA HIS A 153 -8.93 4.72 -18.95
C HIS A 153 -9.32 3.80 -20.12
N VAL A 154 -8.75 4.04 -21.30
CA VAL A 154 -8.87 3.13 -22.46
C VAL A 154 -7.85 2.00 -22.30
N ASN A 155 -6.61 2.37 -22.03
CA ASN A 155 -5.58 1.48 -21.51
C ASN A 155 -4.82 2.26 -20.44
N THR A 156 -5.19 2.07 -19.18
CA THR A 156 -4.83 2.96 -18.07
C THR A 156 -3.33 3.23 -17.98
N ALA A 157 -2.49 2.19 -18.03
CA ALA A 157 -1.04 2.38 -17.96
C ALA A 157 -0.51 3.14 -19.18
N ARG A 158 -0.83 2.70 -20.41
CA ARG A 158 -0.30 3.37 -21.61
C ARG A 158 -0.77 4.81 -21.71
N ASP A 159 -2.01 5.08 -21.31
CA ASP A 159 -2.63 6.39 -21.32
C ASP A 159 -1.96 7.35 -20.31
N THR A 160 -1.76 6.88 -19.07
CA THR A 160 -1.16 7.67 -17.99
C THR A 160 0.33 7.89 -18.22
N TYR A 161 1.10 6.87 -18.63
CA TYR A 161 2.52 7.04 -19.01
C TYR A 161 2.70 7.94 -20.23
N SER A 162 1.73 7.95 -21.16
CA SER A 162 1.72 8.93 -22.26
C SER A 162 1.48 10.36 -21.80
N GLY A 163 0.92 10.57 -20.59
CA GLY A 163 0.77 11.87 -19.94
C GLY A 163 -0.66 12.30 -19.60
N LEU A 164 -1.66 11.42 -19.78
CA LEU A 164 -3.08 11.76 -19.61
C LEU A 164 -3.58 11.56 -18.17
N VAL A 165 -3.13 12.44 -17.29
CA VAL A 165 -3.56 12.53 -15.89
C VAL A 165 -3.75 13.99 -15.50
N GLY A 166 -4.72 14.28 -14.65
CA GLY A 166 -4.93 15.61 -14.10
C GLY A 166 -5.56 15.57 -12.71
N PRO A 167 -5.45 16.69 -11.97
CA PRO A 167 -5.94 16.78 -10.60
C PRO A 167 -7.42 17.15 -10.52
N LEU A 168 -8.13 16.51 -9.60
CA LEU A 168 -9.51 16.80 -9.23
C LEU A 168 -9.58 17.06 -7.73
N ILE A 169 -10.19 18.16 -7.31
CA ILE A 169 -10.30 18.54 -5.90
C ILE A 169 -11.78 18.72 -5.56
N THR A 170 -12.28 17.95 -4.61
CA THR A 170 -13.65 18.14 -4.08
C THR A 170 -13.60 18.78 -2.71
N CYS A 171 -14.52 19.70 -2.45
CA CYS A 171 -14.56 20.49 -1.23
C CYS A 171 -15.91 20.37 -0.50
N LYS A 172 -15.91 20.60 0.81
CA LYS A 172 -17.11 20.75 1.63
C LYS A 172 -17.95 21.93 1.13
N GLU A 173 -19.26 21.84 1.32
CA GLU A 173 -20.20 22.93 0.99
C GLU A 173 -19.78 24.25 1.65
N GLY A 174 -19.76 25.34 0.89
CA GLY A 174 -19.44 26.68 1.39
C GLY A 174 -17.94 27.01 1.42
N THR A 175 -17.09 26.10 0.94
CA THR A 175 -15.65 26.30 0.79
C THR A 175 -15.34 26.90 -0.58
N PRO A 176 -14.93 28.18 -0.69
CA PRO A 176 -14.84 28.87 -1.98
C PRO A 176 -13.95 28.13 -2.99
N THR A 177 -14.55 27.64 -4.08
CA THR A 177 -13.84 26.93 -5.16
C THR A 177 -13.57 27.78 -6.42
N HIS A 178 -14.24 28.92 -6.58
CA HIS A 178 -14.17 29.74 -7.80
C HIS A 178 -13.15 30.90 -7.76
N PHE A 179 -12.26 30.91 -8.75
CA PHE A 179 -11.40 32.07 -9.07
C PHE A 179 -12.11 32.97 -10.07
N THR A 180 -12.77 34.04 -9.62
CA THR A 180 -13.18 35.12 -10.54
C THR A 180 -12.08 36.18 -10.60
N SER A 181 -11.80 36.62 -11.82
CA SER A 181 -10.62 37.38 -12.26
C SER A 181 -10.42 38.78 -11.66
N LYS A 182 -11.14 39.18 -10.59
CA LYS A 182 -10.92 40.50 -9.95
C LYS A 182 -10.96 40.56 -8.41
N LYS A 183 -11.40 39.53 -7.68
CA LYS A 183 -11.26 39.43 -6.20
C LYS A 183 -11.31 37.96 -5.78
N ILE A 184 -10.15 37.39 -5.43
CA ILE A 184 -10.01 35.99 -5.01
C ILE A 184 -10.60 35.85 -3.60
N LYS A 185 -11.71 35.12 -3.45
CA LYS A 185 -12.03 34.51 -2.15
C LYS A 185 -11.15 33.26 -2.05
N PHE A 186 -10.03 33.36 -1.37
CA PHE A 186 -9.23 32.19 -1.02
C PHE A 186 -10.09 31.27 -0.13
N ARG A 187 -9.81 29.97 -0.19
CA ARG A 187 -10.17 29.02 0.87
C ARG A 187 -9.92 29.68 2.23
N TYR A 188 -10.87 29.59 3.16
CA TYR A 188 -10.72 30.24 4.46
C TYR A 188 -9.65 29.57 5.32
N ASP A 189 -9.33 28.31 5.05
CA ASP A 189 -8.44 27.48 5.85
C ASP A 189 -6.96 27.51 5.40
N VAL A 190 -6.69 27.93 4.15
CA VAL A 190 -5.34 28.03 3.55
C VAL A 190 -5.18 29.25 2.64
N ASP A 191 -3.98 29.85 2.64
CA ASP A 191 -3.63 30.99 1.80
C ASP A 191 -3.20 30.55 0.39
N GLN A 192 -2.59 29.37 0.26
CA GLN A 192 -2.01 28.86 -0.98
C GLN A 192 -2.18 27.35 -1.07
N TYR A 193 -2.05 26.81 -2.28
CA TYR A 193 -2.02 25.38 -2.52
C TYR A 193 -1.18 25.07 -3.75
N PHE A 194 -0.74 23.82 -3.84
CA PHE A 194 -0.14 23.24 -5.03
C PHE A 194 -0.59 21.78 -5.14
N TYR A 195 -0.42 21.22 -6.34
CA TYR A 195 -0.68 19.82 -6.62
C TYR A 195 0.61 19.17 -7.14
N LEU A 196 0.98 18.03 -6.55
CA LEU A 196 2.16 17.26 -6.93
C LEU A 196 1.79 15.80 -7.18
N LEU A 197 2.07 15.34 -8.39
CA LEU A 197 2.07 13.94 -8.77
C LEU A 197 3.51 13.41 -8.68
N PHE A 198 3.68 12.35 -7.90
CA PHE A 198 4.91 11.57 -7.81
C PHE A 198 4.71 10.29 -8.61
N THR A 199 5.55 10.08 -9.61
CA THR A 199 5.41 8.95 -10.53
C THR A 199 6.74 8.66 -11.23
N VAL A 200 7.08 7.38 -11.34
CA VAL A 200 8.09 6.86 -12.26
C VAL A 200 7.43 6.70 -13.63
N VAL A 201 7.57 7.71 -14.49
CA VAL A 201 6.91 7.68 -15.80
C VAL A 201 7.67 6.71 -16.72
N ASP A 202 7.14 5.50 -16.88
CA ASP A 202 7.69 4.49 -17.79
C ASP A 202 7.35 4.81 -19.26
N GLU A 203 8.25 5.52 -19.94
CA GLU A 203 8.07 5.85 -21.35
C GLU A 203 8.16 4.61 -22.27
N ASN A 204 8.61 3.45 -21.78
CA ASN A 204 8.57 2.20 -22.55
C ASN A 204 7.13 1.73 -22.78
N GLN A 205 6.21 2.05 -21.86
CA GLN A 205 4.79 1.70 -21.97
C GLN A 205 3.95 2.78 -22.68
N SER A 206 4.53 3.95 -22.93
CA SER A 206 3.89 5.06 -23.64
C SER A 206 3.36 4.62 -25.02
N TRP A 207 2.25 5.22 -25.46
CA TRP A 207 1.75 5.07 -26.83
C TRP A 207 2.75 5.59 -27.87
N TYR A 208 3.73 6.38 -27.44
CA TYR A 208 4.66 7.11 -28.30
C TYR A 208 6.09 6.57 -28.27
N ILE A 209 6.35 5.42 -27.65
CA ILE A 209 7.71 4.85 -27.57
C ILE A 209 8.38 4.74 -28.94
N ASP A 210 7.68 4.19 -29.95
CA ASP A 210 8.22 4.05 -31.31
C ASP A 210 8.52 5.40 -31.99
N ASP A 211 7.74 6.44 -31.67
CA ASP A 211 7.99 7.79 -32.16
C ASP A 211 9.18 8.43 -31.44
N ASN A 212 9.37 8.11 -30.16
CA ASN A 212 10.44 8.64 -29.32
C ASN A 212 11.79 7.97 -29.63
N VAL A 213 11.82 6.69 -29.99
CA VAL A 213 13.04 5.98 -30.44
C VAL A 213 13.65 6.67 -31.66
N LYS A 214 12.86 7.31 -32.52
CA LYS A 214 13.34 8.08 -33.68
C LYS A 214 14.13 9.34 -33.29
N LEU A 215 14.11 9.73 -32.01
CA LEU A 215 14.89 10.86 -31.47
C LEU A 215 16.31 10.44 -31.06
N CYS A 216 16.60 9.13 -30.99
CA CYS A 216 17.94 8.62 -30.81
C CYS A 216 18.82 8.98 -32.02
N THR A 217 20.13 9.09 -31.83
CA THR A 217 21.03 9.41 -32.95
C THR A 217 21.27 8.21 -33.88
N ASP A 218 21.04 6.98 -33.41
CA ASP A 218 21.01 5.75 -34.21
C ASP A 218 19.79 4.87 -33.85
N PRO A 219 18.59 5.22 -34.32
CA PRO A 219 17.37 4.48 -33.98
C PRO A 219 17.37 3.02 -34.45
N GLY A 220 18.16 2.69 -35.49
CA GLY A 220 18.20 1.34 -36.06
C GLY A 220 18.96 0.32 -35.20
N GLY A 221 19.83 0.80 -34.30
CA GLY A 221 20.61 -0.03 -33.37
C GLY A 221 19.98 -0.23 -31.99
N VAL A 222 18.79 0.33 -31.74
CA VAL A 222 18.12 0.25 -30.43
C VAL A 222 17.54 -1.15 -30.21
N ASP A 223 18.01 -1.82 -29.16
CA ASP A 223 17.33 -2.97 -28.59
C ASP A 223 16.38 -2.51 -27.48
N VAL A 224 15.08 -2.64 -27.70
CA VAL A 224 14.04 -2.26 -26.74
C VAL A 224 14.00 -3.16 -25.50
N ASN A 225 14.64 -4.33 -25.56
CA ASN A 225 14.75 -5.25 -24.43
C ASN A 225 16.04 -5.07 -23.62
N ASP A 226 16.97 -4.20 -24.07
CA ASP A 226 18.17 -3.85 -23.30
C ASP A 226 17.75 -3.29 -21.92
N PRO A 227 18.16 -3.89 -20.80
CA PRO A 227 17.80 -3.40 -19.47
C PRO A 227 18.23 -1.95 -19.26
N GLY A 228 19.38 -1.55 -19.82
CA GLY A 228 19.86 -0.18 -19.72
C GLY A 228 19.01 0.82 -20.53
N PHE A 229 18.42 0.40 -21.66
CA PHE A 229 17.48 1.21 -22.43
C PHE A 229 16.17 1.39 -21.66
N ARG A 230 15.61 0.28 -21.15
CA ARG A 230 14.37 0.31 -20.37
C ARG A 230 14.50 1.22 -19.15
N GLU A 231 15.58 1.04 -18.38
CA GLU A 231 15.91 1.88 -17.20
C GLU A 231 16.01 3.36 -17.58
N SER A 232 16.71 3.69 -18.67
CA SER A 232 16.88 5.09 -19.09
C SER A 232 15.57 5.81 -19.42
N ASN A 233 14.51 5.06 -19.69
CA ASN A 233 13.18 5.57 -20.02
C ASN A 233 12.21 5.58 -18.82
N MET A 234 12.65 5.17 -17.62
CA MET A 234 11.88 5.26 -16.38
C MET A 234 12.12 6.60 -15.69
N MET A 235 11.24 7.57 -15.95
CA MET A 235 11.45 8.97 -15.57
C MET A 235 10.90 9.26 -14.17
N HIS A 236 11.76 9.19 -13.16
CA HIS A 236 11.45 9.40 -11.74
C HIS A 236 11.15 10.87 -11.42
N SER A 237 9.89 11.29 -11.58
CA SER A 237 9.56 12.70 -11.74
C SER A 237 8.51 13.23 -10.75
N ILE A 238 8.58 14.54 -10.49
CA ILE A 238 7.53 15.29 -9.79
C ILE A 238 6.85 16.21 -10.81
N ASN A 239 5.57 15.97 -11.11
CA ASN A 239 4.84 16.61 -12.21
C ASN A 239 5.57 16.53 -13.56
N GLY A 240 6.42 15.52 -13.77
CA GLY A 240 7.24 15.32 -14.98
C GLY A 240 8.54 16.08 -15.01
N TYR A 241 9.01 16.61 -13.89
CA TYR A 241 10.34 17.19 -13.80
C TYR A 241 11.25 16.36 -12.90
N MET A 242 12.51 16.27 -13.28
CA MET A 242 13.56 15.54 -12.55
C MET A 242 14.70 16.48 -12.13
N TYR A 243 15.50 16.05 -11.16
CA TYR A 243 16.74 16.70 -10.73
C TYR A 243 16.59 18.20 -10.44
N GLY A 244 15.54 18.58 -9.70
CA GLY A 244 15.31 19.96 -9.27
C GLY A 244 14.68 20.88 -10.32
N ASN A 245 14.31 20.38 -11.50
CA ASN A 245 13.82 21.21 -12.62
C ASN A 245 12.37 21.73 -12.46
N LEU A 246 11.61 21.30 -11.45
CA LEU A 246 10.24 21.74 -11.22
C LEU A 246 10.19 23.25 -10.86
N PRO A 247 9.58 24.11 -11.71
CA PRO A 247 9.55 25.56 -11.47
C PRO A 247 8.35 25.98 -10.61
N GLY A 248 8.31 27.25 -10.21
CA GLY A 248 7.08 27.89 -9.74
C GLY A 248 6.62 27.57 -8.31
N LEU A 249 7.32 26.72 -7.55
CA LEU A 249 6.99 26.42 -6.15
C LEU A 249 7.43 27.53 -5.20
N LYS A 250 6.65 28.61 -5.12
CA LYS A 250 6.89 29.74 -4.19
C LYS A 250 5.77 29.82 -3.16
N ILE A 251 6.13 29.74 -1.87
CA ILE A 251 5.17 29.76 -0.77
C ILE A 251 5.44 30.86 0.26
N CYS A 252 4.37 31.36 0.89
CA CYS A 252 4.47 32.42 1.88
C CYS A 252 4.81 31.91 3.28
N GLN A 253 5.85 32.46 3.89
CA GLN A 253 6.23 32.20 5.28
C GLN A 253 5.06 32.49 6.25
N HIS A 254 4.88 31.61 7.23
CA HIS A 254 3.85 31.68 8.29
C HIS A 254 2.40 31.60 7.81
N ARG A 255 2.17 31.28 6.54
CA ARG A 255 0.83 31.16 5.96
C ARG A 255 0.50 29.70 5.69
N ALA A 256 -0.76 29.31 5.87
CA ALA A 256 -1.15 27.93 5.69
C ALA A 256 -1.15 27.55 4.20
N VAL A 257 -0.59 26.40 3.87
CA VAL A 257 -0.52 25.86 2.51
C VAL A 257 -1.19 24.48 2.49
N ALA A 258 -2.09 24.25 1.53
CA ALA A 258 -2.61 22.92 1.23
C ALA A 258 -1.69 22.23 0.20
N CYS A 259 -1.08 21.13 0.62
CA CYS A 259 -0.24 20.27 -0.20
C CYS A 259 -1.12 19.13 -0.72
N HIS A 260 -1.63 19.25 -1.94
CA HIS A 260 -2.33 18.16 -2.61
C HIS A 260 -1.29 17.26 -3.29
N MET A 261 -1.31 15.97 -2.96
CA MET A 261 -0.31 15.02 -3.44
C MET A 261 -0.99 13.74 -3.92
N ALA A 262 -0.49 13.16 -5.00
CA ALA A 262 -0.92 11.87 -5.52
C ALA A 262 0.27 11.03 -5.99
N GLY A 263 0.18 9.71 -5.79
CA GLY A 263 1.06 8.72 -6.42
C GLY A 263 0.35 8.05 -7.59
N LEU A 264 1.09 7.62 -8.61
CA LEU A 264 0.57 6.83 -9.73
C LEU A 264 1.70 6.04 -10.39
N GLY A 265 1.42 4.83 -10.86
CA GLY A 265 2.34 4.02 -11.64
C GLY A 265 2.28 2.55 -11.26
N ASN A 266 3.45 1.93 -11.06
CA ASN A 266 3.59 0.48 -10.91
C ASN A 266 4.17 0.06 -9.54
N GLU A 267 4.63 -1.18 -9.41
CA GLU A 267 5.19 -1.74 -8.17
C GLU A 267 6.36 -0.93 -7.58
N VAL A 268 7.14 -0.29 -8.45
CA VAL A 268 8.27 0.58 -8.09
C VAL A 268 7.81 1.93 -7.52
N ASP A 269 6.55 2.33 -7.70
CA ASP A 269 6.01 3.62 -7.27
C ASP A 269 5.66 3.67 -5.78
N ILE A 270 6.63 3.33 -4.94
CA ILE A 270 6.62 3.52 -3.49
C ILE A 270 7.33 4.84 -3.19
N HIS A 271 6.57 5.90 -2.95
CA HIS A 271 7.12 7.23 -2.74
C HIS A 271 7.10 7.60 -1.27
N SER A 272 8.18 8.19 -0.76
CA SER A 272 8.26 8.68 0.63
C SER A 272 8.68 10.15 0.65
N ILE A 273 7.70 11.05 0.65
CA ILE A 273 7.90 12.48 0.39
C ILE A 273 8.30 13.20 1.66
N SER A 274 9.44 13.88 1.65
CA SER A 274 9.88 14.76 2.73
C SER A 274 9.97 16.21 2.28
N TYR A 275 9.44 17.13 3.10
CA TYR A 275 9.57 18.58 2.94
C TYR A 275 10.62 19.09 3.93
N GLN A 276 11.89 19.15 3.51
CA GLN A 276 12.97 19.49 4.44
C GLN A 276 12.73 20.82 5.17
N GLY A 277 12.92 20.80 6.48
CA GLY A 277 12.82 21.98 7.35
C GLY A 277 11.39 22.39 7.74
N ASN A 278 10.37 21.65 7.32
CA ASN A 278 8.98 21.87 7.71
C ASN A 278 8.28 20.53 8.00
N THR A 279 7.18 20.58 8.73
CA THR A 279 6.35 19.40 8.99
C THR A 279 4.97 19.55 8.38
N LEU A 280 4.28 18.43 8.21
CA LEU A 280 2.95 18.35 7.64
C LEU A 280 1.93 17.94 8.71
N MET A 281 0.69 18.35 8.49
CA MET A 281 -0.48 17.83 9.18
C MET A 281 -1.29 17.02 8.18
N ASP A 282 -1.35 15.71 8.38
CA ASP A 282 -2.12 14.77 7.55
C ASP A 282 -3.16 14.08 8.43
N ARG A 283 -4.45 14.18 8.05
CA ARG A 283 -5.59 13.61 8.81
C ARG A 283 -5.55 13.90 10.33
N GLY A 284 -5.13 15.10 10.71
CA GLY A 284 -5.03 15.50 12.12
C GLY A 284 -3.77 15.02 12.86
N HIS A 285 -2.87 14.30 12.19
CA HIS A 285 -1.61 13.78 12.73
C HIS A 285 -0.41 14.55 12.20
N ARG A 286 0.58 14.76 13.08
CA ARG A 286 1.84 15.41 12.72
C ARG A 286 2.79 14.41 12.07
N CYS A 287 3.21 14.69 10.84
CA CYS A 287 4.21 13.89 10.13
C CYS A 287 5.30 14.77 9.50
N ASP A 288 6.43 14.16 9.15
CA ASP A 288 7.50 14.78 8.36
C ASP A 288 7.57 14.19 6.96
N THR A 289 7.33 12.88 6.86
CA THR A 289 7.27 12.13 5.63
C THR A 289 5.85 11.61 5.39
N VAL A 290 5.42 11.62 4.13
CA VAL A 290 4.15 11.06 3.67
C VAL A 290 4.42 10.03 2.58
N SER A 291 3.83 8.85 2.70
CA SER A 291 3.98 7.79 1.71
C SER A 291 2.86 7.84 0.66
N LEU A 292 3.21 7.64 -0.61
CA LEU A 292 2.25 7.54 -1.72
C LEU A 292 2.56 6.29 -2.56
N PHE A 293 1.50 5.65 -3.03
CA PHE A 293 1.50 4.47 -3.88
C PHE A 293 0.65 4.73 -5.13
N PRO A 294 0.54 3.79 -6.09
CA PRO A 294 -0.31 3.99 -7.26
C PRO A 294 -1.77 4.31 -6.90
N ALA A 295 -2.22 5.51 -7.25
CA ALA A 295 -3.53 6.08 -6.92
C ALA A 295 -3.79 6.35 -5.42
N THR A 296 -2.74 6.54 -4.61
CA THR A 296 -2.89 7.13 -3.28
C THR A 296 -3.11 8.63 -3.37
N PHE A 297 -4.12 9.16 -2.68
CA PHE A 297 -4.44 10.60 -2.67
C PHE A 297 -4.37 11.19 -1.26
N ILE A 298 -3.57 12.25 -1.10
CA ILE A 298 -3.37 12.90 0.20
C ILE A 298 -3.55 14.41 0.07
N THR A 299 -4.19 15.01 1.07
CA THR A 299 -4.19 16.45 1.31
C THR A 299 -3.58 16.72 2.68
N ALA A 300 -2.38 17.29 2.68
CA ALA A 300 -1.71 17.68 3.91
C ALA A 300 -1.68 19.22 4.06
N LYS A 301 -1.63 19.71 5.30
CA LYS A 301 -1.49 21.14 5.61
C LYS A 301 -0.09 21.43 6.14
N MET A 302 0.55 22.46 5.58
CA MET A 302 1.87 22.94 5.99
C MET A 302 1.84 24.40 6.43
N ILE A 303 2.64 24.78 7.42
CA ILE A 303 2.90 26.18 7.78
C ILE A 303 4.41 26.43 7.74
N PRO A 304 4.95 26.99 6.65
CA PRO A 304 6.38 27.13 6.46
C PRO A 304 6.98 28.16 7.43
N ARG A 305 8.04 27.80 8.14
CA ARG A 305 8.68 28.66 9.15
C ARG A 305 9.97 29.30 8.68
N GLY A 306 10.87 28.53 8.06
CA GLY A 306 12.18 29.01 7.63
C GLY A 306 12.14 29.67 6.25
N LYS A 307 12.64 30.91 6.13
CA LYS A 307 12.84 31.55 4.81
C LYS A 307 14.00 30.89 4.07
N GLY A 308 13.87 30.72 2.76
CA GLY A 308 14.91 30.16 1.90
C GLY A 308 14.35 29.20 0.86
N LYS A 309 15.22 28.66 -0.01
CA LYS A 309 14.89 27.51 -0.84
C LYS A 309 15.08 26.23 -0.03
N TRP A 310 14.21 25.25 -0.18
CA TRP A 310 14.20 24.02 0.59
C TRP A 310 14.01 22.83 -0.34
N LEU A 311 14.61 21.70 0.01
CA LEU A 311 14.49 20.47 -0.75
C LEU A 311 13.15 19.78 -0.46
N LEU A 312 12.47 19.41 -1.54
CA LEU A 312 11.36 18.48 -1.57
C LEU A 312 11.86 17.23 -2.33
N SER A 313 11.80 16.06 -1.73
CA SER A 313 12.28 14.84 -2.39
C SER A 313 11.55 13.60 -1.93
N CYS A 314 11.54 12.59 -2.80
CA CYS A 314 11.31 11.21 -2.39
C CYS A 314 12.56 10.71 -1.63
N GLN A 315 12.37 10.04 -0.49
CA GLN A 315 13.43 9.49 0.36
C GLN A 315 13.67 7.99 0.11
N VAL A 316 13.02 7.40 -0.90
CA VAL A 316 13.35 6.06 -1.37
C VAL A 316 14.68 6.13 -2.12
N ASN A 317 15.66 5.31 -1.74
CA ASN A 317 17.06 5.43 -2.19
C ASN A 317 17.18 5.53 -3.71
N ASP A 318 16.55 4.61 -4.45
CA ASP A 318 16.67 4.54 -5.90
C ASP A 318 16.01 5.75 -6.57
N HIS A 319 14.82 6.17 -6.09
CA HIS A 319 14.13 7.35 -6.61
C HIS A 319 14.87 8.65 -6.30
N PHE A 320 15.51 8.73 -5.12
CA PHE A 320 16.32 9.88 -4.72
C PHE A 320 17.51 10.05 -5.67
N LEU A 321 18.24 8.96 -5.96
CA LEU A 321 19.38 8.95 -6.88
C LEU A 321 18.94 9.19 -8.33
N ALA A 322 17.81 8.64 -8.74
CA ALA A 322 17.23 8.83 -10.07
C ALA A 322 16.62 10.23 -10.29
N GLY A 323 16.67 11.11 -9.28
CA GLY A 323 16.39 12.53 -9.44
C GLY A 323 14.96 12.96 -9.10
N MET A 324 14.22 12.19 -8.30
CA MET A 324 12.89 12.58 -7.82
C MET A 324 12.97 13.67 -6.73
N GLN A 325 13.39 14.86 -7.13
CA GLN A 325 13.74 15.98 -6.28
C GLN A 325 13.30 17.31 -6.90
N ALA A 326 12.86 18.24 -6.05
CA ALA A 326 12.44 19.58 -6.40
C ALA A 326 12.88 20.60 -5.32
N LEU A 327 12.91 21.88 -5.68
CA LEU A 327 13.15 22.97 -4.73
C LEU A 327 11.89 23.81 -4.58
N TYR A 328 11.48 24.07 -3.34
CA TYR A 328 10.41 25.04 -3.04
C TYR A 328 10.98 26.25 -2.29
N HIS A 329 10.44 27.44 -2.56
CA HIS A 329 10.97 28.70 -2.03
C HIS A 329 9.98 29.33 -1.05
N VAL A 330 10.40 29.42 0.21
CA VAL A 330 9.66 30.13 1.26
C VAL A 330 10.07 31.60 1.25
N VAL A 331 9.14 32.49 0.91
CA VAL A 331 9.32 33.94 0.82
C VAL A 331 8.54 34.69 1.91
N SER A 332 8.99 35.90 2.26
CA SER A 332 8.29 36.74 3.23
C SER A 332 7.13 37.49 2.55
N CYS A 333 5.92 37.36 3.10
CA CYS A 333 4.70 37.96 2.53
C CYS A 333 4.02 38.95 3.49
N GLY A 334 4.82 39.67 4.29
CA GLY A 334 4.36 40.82 5.09
C GLY A 334 3.66 40.52 6.43
N THR A 335 3.46 39.26 6.79
CA THR A 335 2.87 38.87 8.10
C THR A 335 3.94 38.83 9.20
N LYS A 336 3.75 39.64 10.26
CA LYS A 336 4.53 39.52 11.50
C LYS A 336 4.19 38.20 12.20
N PRO A 337 5.15 37.51 12.81
CA PRO A 337 4.90 36.27 13.52
C PRO A 337 3.88 36.50 14.65
N SER A 338 2.86 35.63 14.77
CA SER A 338 2.07 35.57 16.01
C SER A 338 2.98 35.05 17.13
N SER A 339 2.79 35.61 18.32
CA SER A 339 3.81 35.74 19.37
C SER A 339 4.18 34.46 20.13
N THR A 340 5.41 34.51 20.68
CA THR A 340 5.90 33.80 21.89
C THR A 340 5.81 32.28 21.91
N SER A 341 6.78 31.59 21.28
CA SER A 341 7.15 30.27 21.80
C SER A 341 7.75 30.49 23.19
N LYS A 342 7.21 29.81 24.20
CA LYS A 342 7.92 29.66 25.48
C LYS A 342 9.27 29.03 25.17
N PHE A 343 10.34 29.57 25.77
CA PHE A 343 11.66 28.97 25.66
C PHE A 343 11.63 27.63 26.38
N GLY A 344 11.88 26.54 25.66
CA GLY A 344 12.17 25.24 26.25
C GLY A 344 13.62 25.16 26.75
N ILE A 345 14.05 23.96 27.11
CA ILE A 345 15.39 23.70 27.64
C ILE A 345 16.37 23.46 26.47
N GLU A 346 17.62 23.90 26.63
CA GLU A 346 18.70 23.51 25.72
C GLU A 346 19.25 22.12 26.12
N ARG A 347 19.20 21.17 25.18
CA ARG A 347 19.67 19.78 25.37
C ARG A 347 20.94 19.56 24.58
N HIS A 348 22.01 19.20 25.29
CA HIS A 348 23.32 18.95 24.69
C HIS A 348 23.55 17.46 24.46
N TYR A 349 23.96 17.10 23.26
CA TYR A 349 24.36 15.75 22.86
C TYR A 349 25.75 15.79 22.23
N TYR A 350 26.62 14.88 22.64
CA TYR A 350 27.97 14.73 22.10
C TYR A 350 28.06 13.36 21.42
N LEU A 351 28.14 13.36 20.10
CA LEU A 351 28.12 12.16 19.27
C LEU A 351 29.39 12.07 18.44
N ALA A 352 29.92 10.87 18.25
CA ALA A 352 30.96 10.62 17.26
C ALA A 352 30.47 9.61 16.21
N ALA A 353 30.80 9.85 14.95
CA ALA A 353 30.67 8.84 13.89
C ALA A 353 31.93 7.97 13.92
N GLU A 354 31.80 6.70 14.29
CA GLU A 354 32.94 5.78 14.45
C GLU A 354 32.83 4.58 13.52
N THR A 355 33.94 4.19 12.91
CA THR A 355 34.03 2.90 12.20
C THR A 355 34.03 1.75 13.20
N ILE A 356 33.15 0.77 12.99
CA ILE A 356 33.00 -0.42 13.82
C ILE A 356 33.03 -1.69 12.97
N LEU A 357 33.44 -2.80 13.56
CA LEU A 357 33.23 -4.13 12.96
C LEU A 357 31.88 -4.67 13.46
N TRP A 358 30.89 -4.70 12.58
CA TRP A 358 29.54 -5.19 12.86
C TRP A 358 29.40 -6.67 12.50
N ASN A 359 28.58 -7.41 13.25
CA ASN A 359 28.25 -8.80 12.97
C ASN A 359 26.73 -8.98 12.97
N TYR A 360 26.11 -9.28 11.85
CA TYR A 360 24.65 -9.35 11.76
C TYR A 360 24.00 -10.44 12.64
N ALA A 361 24.72 -11.51 12.97
CA ALA A 361 24.27 -12.57 13.86
C ALA A 361 25.41 -13.08 14.77
N PRO A 362 25.64 -12.45 15.94
CA PRO A 362 26.76 -12.79 16.82
C PRO A 362 26.78 -14.25 17.30
N THR A 363 25.63 -14.93 17.36
CA THR A 363 25.57 -16.33 17.79
C THR A 363 25.93 -17.33 16.70
N GLY A 364 25.95 -16.91 15.42
CA GLY A 364 26.11 -17.80 14.27
C GLY A 364 24.93 -18.77 14.05
N LYS A 365 23.82 -18.59 14.79
CA LYS A 365 22.65 -19.45 14.75
C LYS A 365 21.38 -18.66 14.46
N ASN A 366 20.44 -19.31 13.81
CA ASN A 366 19.06 -18.88 13.80
C ASN A 366 18.45 -19.24 15.15
N LEU A 367 18.16 -18.25 16.00
CA LEU A 367 17.65 -18.48 17.35
C LEU A 367 16.17 -18.86 17.39
N ILE A 368 15.47 -18.77 16.26
CA ILE A 368 14.05 -19.11 16.12
C ILE A 368 13.91 -20.62 15.84
N SER A 369 14.69 -21.15 14.90
CA SER A 369 14.73 -22.60 14.58
C SER A 369 15.80 -23.37 15.36
N ASN A 370 16.72 -22.67 16.04
CA ASN A 370 17.90 -23.22 16.71
C ASN A 370 18.84 -24.02 15.77
N THR A 371 18.97 -23.57 14.52
CA THR A 371 19.86 -24.17 13.49
C THR A 371 21.07 -23.28 13.19
N SER A 372 22.09 -23.82 12.50
CA SER A 372 23.25 -23.03 12.06
C SER A 372 22.86 -22.10 10.91
N LEU A 373 23.41 -20.89 10.86
CA LEU A 373 23.15 -19.96 9.74
C LEU A 373 23.91 -20.33 8.46
N THR A 374 24.92 -21.19 8.56
CA THR A 374 25.73 -21.65 7.43
C THR A 374 25.47 -23.13 7.11
N GLU A 375 24.28 -23.61 7.42
CA GLU A 375 23.88 -24.98 7.08
C GLU A 375 23.67 -25.08 5.55
N PRO A 376 24.32 -26.04 4.86
CA PRO A 376 24.23 -26.16 3.41
C PRO A 376 22.78 -26.31 2.91
N GLY A 377 22.38 -25.50 1.94
CA GLY A 377 21.03 -25.50 1.37
C GLY A 377 19.97 -24.80 2.23
N SER A 378 20.34 -24.19 3.36
CA SER A 378 19.44 -23.32 4.13
C SER A 378 19.33 -21.94 3.48
N THR A 379 18.18 -21.28 3.63
CA THR A 379 17.99 -19.90 3.12
C THR A 379 18.96 -18.90 3.77
N SER A 380 19.37 -19.15 5.02
CA SER A 380 20.36 -18.32 5.72
C SER A 380 21.79 -18.45 5.16
N GLU A 381 22.11 -19.55 4.46
CA GLU A 381 23.45 -19.77 3.93
C GLU A 381 23.83 -18.69 2.90
N LEU A 382 22.86 -18.22 2.10
CA LEU A 382 23.07 -17.14 1.13
C LEU A 382 23.69 -15.90 1.80
N TYR A 383 23.18 -15.52 2.97
CA TYR A 383 23.58 -14.29 3.66
C TYR A 383 24.75 -14.47 4.63
N PHE A 384 25.00 -15.68 5.14
CA PHE A 384 26.00 -15.93 6.19
C PHE A 384 27.15 -16.83 5.75
N GLY A 385 26.99 -17.57 4.66
CA GLY A 385 28.01 -18.40 4.03
C GLY A 385 29.14 -17.57 3.41
N ARG A 386 30.27 -18.25 3.15
CA ARG A 386 31.47 -17.67 2.53
C ARG A 386 31.90 -18.40 1.26
N SER A 387 31.12 -19.40 0.82
CA SER A 387 31.27 -20.06 -0.47
C SER A 387 30.96 -19.09 -1.61
N ASN A 388 31.49 -19.35 -2.81
CA ASN A 388 31.20 -18.60 -4.04
C ASN A 388 31.48 -17.09 -3.91
N GLY A 389 32.62 -16.72 -3.30
CA GLY A 389 33.02 -15.31 -3.21
C GLY A 389 32.22 -14.43 -2.23
N ARG A 390 31.30 -14.99 -1.42
CA ARG A 390 30.46 -14.23 -0.47
C ARG A 390 31.23 -13.73 0.76
N ILE A 391 30.87 -12.55 1.27
CA ILE A 391 31.53 -11.91 2.44
C ILE A 391 31.15 -12.58 3.76
N GLY A 392 29.89 -13.00 3.91
CA GLY A 392 29.35 -13.66 5.10
C GLY A 392 28.77 -12.67 6.13
N ALA A 393 29.07 -12.87 7.41
CA ALA A 393 28.32 -12.26 8.53
C ALA A 393 28.87 -10.91 9.07
N ARG A 394 30.11 -10.54 8.74
CA ARG A 394 30.85 -9.44 9.39
C ARG A 394 31.26 -8.37 8.39
N TYR A 395 30.99 -7.10 8.73
CA TYR A 395 31.23 -5.95 7.88
C TYR A 395 31.77 -4.78 8.71
N TYR A 396 32.74 -4.05 8.18
CA TYR A 396 33.04 -2.70 8.63
C TYR A 396 31.88 -1.77 8.27
N LYS A 397 31.46 -0.98 9.24
CA LYS A 397 30.33 -0.04 9.19
C LYS A 397 30.69 1.23 9.93
N THR A 398 29.91 2.29 9.79
CA THR A 398 29.98 3.48 10.66
C THR A 398 28.77 3.51 11.58
N LYS A 399 28.96 3.97 12.83
CA LYS A 399 27.89 4.11 13.81
C LYS A 399 28.00 5.43 14.59
N PHE A 400 26.86 6.07 14.86
CA PHE A 400 26.78 7.16 15.84
C PHE A 400 26.90 6.64 17.27
N VAL A 401 27.90 7.12 18.01
CA VAL A 401 28.19 6.73 19.40
C VAL A 401 28.09 7.95 20.31
N GLN A 402 27.37 7.83 21.42
CA GLN A 402 27.22 8.92 22.40
C GLN A 402 28.39 8.97 23.38
N TYR A 403 28.83 10.19 23.70
CA TYR A 403 29.81 10.52 24.72
C TYR A 403 29.18 11.36 25.84
N THR A 404 29.85 11.44 26.98
CA THR A 404 29.36 12.18 28.15
C THR A 404 29.43 13.70 27.98
N ASP A 405 30.41 14.18 27.24
CA ASP A 405 30.77 15.59 27.11
C ASP A 405 31.62 15.84 25.84
N ALA A 406 31.97 17.11 25.61
CA ALA A 406 32.71 17.59 24.45
C ALA A 406 34.17 17.11 24.37
N THR A 407 34.70 16.43 25.40
CA THR A 407 36.08 15.90 25.32
C THR A 407 36.16 14.60 24.53
N PHE A 408 35.00 13.94 24.33
CA PHE A 408 34.89 12.67 23.61
C PHE A 408 35.87 11.58 24.10
N THR A 409 36.19 11.59 25.40
CA THR A 409 37.04 10.57 26.04
C THR A 409 36.22 9.41 26.58
N THR A 410 35.06 9.70 27.19
CA THR A 410 34.22 8.71 27.87
C THR A 410 32.94 8.45 27.10
N LYS A 411 32.84 7.27 26.50
CA LYS A 411 31.61 6.79 25.86
C LYS A 411 30.52 6.64 26.92
N LYS A 412 29.31 7.09 26.60
CA LYS A 412 28.15 6.87 27.47
C LYS A 412 27.84 5.37 27.51
N PRO A 413 27.76 4.75 28.69
CA PRO A 413 27.56 3.31 28.79
C PRO A 413 26.18 2.92 28.27
N THR A 414 26.13 1.86 27.45
CA THR A 414 24.88 1.27 26.99
C THR A 414 24.12 0.68 28.18
N THR A 415 22.93 1.20 28.46
CA THR A 415 22.09 0.71 29.55
C THR A 415 21.27 -0.50 29.12
N HIS A 416 20.57 -1.17 30.06
CA HIS A 416 19.63 -2.23 29.70
C HIS A 416 18.43 -1.72 28.88
N TYR A 417 18.12 -0.42 28.94
CA TYR A 417 17.10 0.19 28.09
C TYR A 417 17.56 0.34 26.64
N ASP A 418 18.85 0.60 26.41
CA ASP A 418 19.40 0.90 25.08
C ASP A 418 19.96 -0.35 24.36
N ARG A 419 20.03 -1.49 25.05
CA ARG A 419 20.64 -2.72 24.52
C ARG A 419 20.02 -3.18 23.19
N HIS A 420 18.73 -2.90 22.99
CA HIS A 420 18.00 -3.28 21.78
C HIS A 420 18.29 -2.37 20.58
N LEU A 421 18.92 -1.19 20.74
CA LEU A 421 19.14 -0.25 19.63
C LEU A 421 20.06 -0.82 18.52
N GLY A 422 20.87 -1.84 18.85
CA GLY A 422 21.66 -2.55 17.85
C GLY A 422 22.62 -1.62 17.10
N LEU A 423 22.51 -1.55 15.78
CA LEU A 423 23.34 -0.70 14.92
C LEU A 423 22.99 0.78 15.04
N MET A 424 21.74 1.12 15.39
CA MET A 424 21.28 2.51 15.47
C MET A 424 22.09 3.34 16.46
N GLY A 425 22.16 4.65 16.17
CA GLY A 425 22.65 5.66 17.07
C GLY A 425 21.82 5.80 18.36
N PRO A 426 22.27 6.62 19.32
CA PRO A 426 21.53 6.91 20.55
C PRO A 426 20.21 7.63 20.27
N VAL A 427 19.23 7.44 21.15
CA VAL A 427 17.93 8.13 21.04
C VAL A 427 18.07 9.59 21.46
N LEU A 428 17.83 10.52 20.55
CA LEU A 428 17.72 11.96 20.85
C LEU A 428 16.30 12.28 21.31
N ARG A 429 16.14 13.00 22.42
CA ARG A 429 14.82 13.23 23.03
C ARG A 429 14.62 14.71 23.31
N CYS A 430 13.42 15.19 23.02
CA CYS A 430 13.10 16.60 23.19
C CYS A 430 11.59 16.82 23.37
N GLU A 431 11.24 17.95 23.96
CA GLU A 431 9.87 18.42 24.05
C GLU A 431 9.65 19.63 23.14
N VAL A 432 8.40 19.88 22.76
CA VAL A 432 8.03 21.09 22.01
C VAL A 432 8.49 22.34 22.76
N GLY A 433 9.29 23.17 22.08
CA GLY A 433 9.92 24.38 22.63
C GLY A 433 11.41 24.24 22.90
N ASP A 434 11.95 23.02 23.00
CA ASP A 434 13.36 22.76 23.28
C ASP A 434 14.29 23.13 22.10
N PHE A 435 15.57 23.30 22.43
CA PHE A 435 16.66 23.32 21.46
C PHE A 435 17.55 22.10 21.65
N LEU A 436 17.97 21.48 20.56
CA LEU A 436 18.97 20.42 20.56
C LEU A 436 20.28 21.01 20.04
N LEU A 437 21.32 20.95 20.86
CA LEU A 437 22.70 21.20 20.46
C LEU A 437 23.41 19.86 20.33
N VAL A 438 23.70 19.45 19.10
CA VAL A 438 24.33 18.16 18.81
C VAL A 438 25.74 18.42 18.29
N THR A 439 26.74 18.13 19.10
CA THR A 439 28.16 18.21 18.70
C THR A 439 28.55 16.86 18.10
N LEU A 440 28.87 16.86 16.80
CA LEU A 440 29.34 15.69 16.07
C LEU A 440 30.86 15.77 15.89
N TRP A 441 31.58 14.72 16.30
CA TRP A 441 32.97 14.49 15.91
C TRP A 441 33.04 13.38 14.87
N ASN A 442 33.56 13.68 13.68
CA ASN A 442 33.78 12.66 12.67
C ASN A 442 35.09 11.88 12.95
N LYS A 443 34.97 10.63 13.42
CA LYS A 443 36.08 9.68 13.57
C LYS A 443 36.09 8.61 12.45
N ALA A 444 35.21 8.73 11.46
CA ALA A 444 35.20 7.88 10.27
C ALA A 444 36.23 8.37 9.23
N ASP A 445 36.37 7.62 8.14
CA ASP A 445 37.33 7.87 7.05
C ASP A 445 36.74 8.59 5.82
N HIS A 446 35.46 9.00 5.89
CA HIS A 446 34.74 9.76 4.87
C HIS A 446 33.99 10.93 5.49
N ASN A 447 33.50 11.87 4.68
CA ASN A 447 32.66 12.97 5.16
C ASN A 447 31.34 12.41 5.72
N VAL A 448 30.87 12.99 6.82
CA VAL A 448 29.59 12.63 7.43
C VAL A 448 28.85 13.90 7.85
N SER A 449 27.57 13.76 8.16
CA SER A 449 26.75 14.85 8.67
C SER A 449 25.67 14.34 9.64
N MET A 450 24.80 15.24 10.07
CA MET A 450 23.58 14.90 10.78
C MET A 450 22.42 15.76 10.28
N HIS A 451 21.42 15.11 9.71
CA HIS A 451 20.16 15.71 9.26
C HIS A 451 18.99 15.19 10.11
N PRO A 452 18.20 16.07 10.75
CA PRO A 452 17.03 15.66 11.52
C PRO A 452 15.76 15.67 10.66
N HIS A 453 14.91 14.65 10.80
CA HIS A 453 13.49 14.75 10.42
C HIS A 453 12.72 15.60 11.44
N GLY A 454 11.67 16.29 11.01
CA GLY A 454 10.64 16.87 11.87
C GLY A 454 11.04 18.12 12.65
N LEU A 455 12.31 18.55 12.57
CA LEU A 455 12.83 19.69 13.32
C LEU A 455 13.12 20.90 12.43
N HIS A 456 13.17 22.06 13.07
CA HIS A 456 13.41 23.32 12.41
C HIS A 456 14.85 23.79 12.66
N TYR A 457 15.51 24.26 11.61
CA TYR A 457 16.90 24.69 11.70
C TYR A 457 17.16 25.87 10.75
N LYS A 458 18.23 26.61 11.03
CA LYS A 458 18.76 27.61 10.10
C LYS A 458 19.59 26.89 9.04
N LYS A 459 19.70 27.49 7.85
CA LYS A 459 20.50 26.95 6.74
C LYS A 459 21.94 26.58 7.11
N HIS A 460 22.58 27.36 7.97
CA HIS A 460 23.91 27.05 8.51
C HIS A 460 24.01 25.69 9.24
N PHE A 461 22.92 25.20 9.84
CA PHE A 461 22.87 23.93 10.59
C PHE A 461 22.17 22.81 9.80
N GLN A 462 21.99 22.98 8.50
CA GLN A 462 21.46 21.95 7.62
C GLN A 462 22.53 20.86 7.42
N GLY A 463 22.12 19.59 7.54
CA GLY A 463 22.99 18.43 7.37
C GLY A 463 23.02 17.86 5.95
N THR A 464 22.45 18.56 4.96
CA THR A 464 22.40 18.12 3.56
C THR A 464 22.86 19.27 2.68
N ASP A 465 23.57 18.93 1.61
CA ASP A 465 24.11 19.89 0.65
C ASP A 465 23.26 19.93 -0.62
N TYR A 466 22.91 21.13 -1.08
CA TYR A 466 22.23 21.38 -2.36
C TYR A 466 22.29 22.86 -2.74
N GLU A 467 22.13 23.15 -4.03
CA GLU A 467 22.23 24.47 -4.65
C GLU A 467 21.09 25.44 -4.25
N ASP A 468 21.15 25.94 -3.01
CA ASP A 468 20.24 26.97 -2.49
C ASP A 468 20.87 28.36 -2.34
N GLY A 469 22.16 28.50 -2.64
CA GLY A 469 22.93 29.74 -2.54
C GLY A 469 23.34 30.10 -1.10
N THR A 470 23.29 29.15 -0.16
CA THR A 470 23.77 29.31 1.21
C THR A 470 24.93 28.36 1.50
N ASN A 471 25.67 28.61 2.59
CA ASN A 471 26.76 27.74 3.03
C ASN A 471 26.26 26.78 4.12
N HIS A 472 26.53 25.48 3.93
CA HIS A 472 26.12 24.39 4.82
C HIS A 472 27.36 23.69 5.41
N PRO A 473 28.10 24.34 6.33
CA PRO A 473 29.32 23.74 6.90
C PRO A 473 29.08 22.44 7.67
N GLY A 474 27.83 22.20 8.12
CA GLY A 474 27.43 20.93 8.72
C GLY A 474 27.03 19.84 7.73
N ALA A 475 26.92 20.12 6.43
CA ALA A 475 26.56 19.09 5.44
C ALA A 475 27.72 18.16 5.11
N HIS A 476 28.97 18.58 5.38
CA HIS A 476 30.19 17.78 5.15
C HIS A 476 31.17 17.97 6.30
N VAL A 477 30.97 17.24 7.40
CA VAL A 477 31.94 17.22 8.51
C VAL A 477 33.09 16.30 8.11
N HIS A 478 34.25 16.88 7.81
CA HIS A 478 35.43 16.14 7.36
C HIS A 478 35.98 15.19 8.43
N PRO A 479 36.67 14.09 8.03
CA PRO A 479 37.38 13.22 8.96
C PRO A 479 38.27 14.00 9.93
N GLY A 480 38.17 13.68 11.22
CA GLY A 480 38.89 14.35 12.30
C GLY A 480 38.32 15.70 12.74
N SER A 481 37.32 16.25 12.05
CA SER A 481 36.72 17.55 12.36
C SER A 481 35.44 17.43 13.20
N GLU A 482 35.08 18.53 13.86
CA GLU A 482 33.89 18.63 14.69
C GLU A 482 32.92 19.71 14.18
N PHE A 483 31.62 19.49 14.33
CA PHE A 483 30.59 20.48 14.05
C PHE A 483 29.46 20.42 15.08
N THR A 484 28.93 21.57 15.48
CA THR A 484 27.80 21.65 16.41
C THR A 484 26.53 22.12 15.71
N TYR A 485 25.57 21.21 15.57
CA TYR A 485 24.24 21.51 15.06
C TYR A 485 23.37 22.17 16.12
N LYS A 486 22.53 23.14 15.72
CA LYS A 486 21.47 23.71 16.57
C LYS A 486 20.12 23.55 15.89
N TRP A 487 19.29 22.66 16.44
CA TRP A 487 17.94 22.40 15.98
C TRP A 487 16.91 22.90 16.99
N ARG A 488 15.73 23.30 16.50
CA ARG A 488 14.63 23.82 17.31
C ARG A 488 13.37 23.00 17.09
N VAL A 489 12.71 22.66 18.20
CA VAL A 489 11.43 21.95 18.18
C VAL A 489 10.30 22.98 18.23
N LEU A 490 9.88 23.48 17.07
CA LEU A 490 8.76 24.44 16.99
C LEU A 490 7.39 23.75 16.99
N GLU A 491 7.33 22.57 16.38
CA GLU A 491 6.12 21.78 16.20
C GLU A 491 6.39 20.35 16.68
N GLY A 492 5.34 19.65 17.08
CA GLY A 492 5.41 18.28 17.61
C GLY A 492 4.03 17.65 17.57
N PRO A 493 3.78 16.63 18.42
CA PRO A 493 2.51 15.89 18.42
C PRO A 493 1.29 16.81 18.46
N SER A 494 0.32 16.54 17.58
CA SER A 494 -1.00 17.17 17.58
C SER A 494 -1.83 16.77 18.80
N SER A 495 -3.07 17.26 18.88
CA SER A 495 -4.02 16.80 19.89
C SER A 495 -4.41 15.32 19.72
N SER A 496 -4.49 14.85 18.47
CA SER A 496 -4.84 13.47 18.11
C SER A 496 -3.64 12.52 18.22
N ASP A 497 -2.42 13.05 18.18
CA ASP A 497 -1.20 12.25 18.32
C ASP A 497 -0.95 11.78 19.76
N PRO A 498 -0.21 10.66 19.92
CA PRO A 498 0.34 10.24 21.21
C PRO A 498 1.17 11.33 21.91
N ASP A 499 1.49 11.10 23.18
CA ASP A 499 2.29 12.03 23.99
C ASP A 499 3.67 12.32 23.37
N CYS A 500 4.22 11.38 22.60
CA CYS A 500 5.43 11.55 21.81
C CYS A 500 5.31 10.89 20.43
N ILE A 501 5.88 11.53 19.42
CA ILE A 501 6.03 10.99 18.06
C ILE A 501 7.51 10.74 17.74
N PRO A 502 7.82 9.64 17.04
CA PRO A 502 9.16 9.32 16.60
C PRO A 502 9.51 10.13 15.35
N TYR A 503 10.78 10.48 15.26
CA TYR A 503 11.45 10.92 14.04
C TYR A 503 12.79 10.20 13.97
N MET A 504 13.55 10.43 12.91
CA MET A 504 14.91 9.91 12.79
C MET A 504 15.89 11.03 12.49
N TYR A 505 17.16 10.75 12.74
CA TYR A 505 18.28 11.51 12.23
C TYR A 505 19.23 10.57 11.51
N TYR A 506 19.92 11.08 10.50
CA TYR A 506 20.82 10.30 9.67
C TYR A 506 21.93 11.20 9.11
N SER A 507 23.02 10.60 8.63
CA SER A 507 23.99 11.35 7.84
C SER A 507 23.47 11.49 6.41
N ALA A 508 23.53 12.71 5.88
CA ALA A 508 23.06 13.08 4.56
C ALA A 508 24.15 13.82 3.76
N SER A 509 25.41 13.48 4.02
CA SER A 509 26.54 13.90 3.16
C SER A 509 26.48 13.12 1.86
N ASP A 510 26.22 11.82 1.97
CA ASP A 510 25.67 10.98 0.91
C ASP A 510 24.55 10.12 1.54
N PRO A 511 23.27 10.52 1.45
CA PRO A 511 22.20 9.89 2.25
C PRO A 511 22.03 8.40 1.97
N VAL A 512 22.32 7.93 0.76
CA VAL A 512 22.18 6.51 0.40
C VAL A 512 23.36 5.70 0.92
N MET A 513 24.59 6.15 0.67
CA MET A 513 25.77 5.40 1.12
C MET A 513 25.98 5.49 2.62
N ASP A 514 25.68 6.65 3.24
CA ASP A 514 25.83 6.87 4.67
C ASP A 514 24.88 5.98 5.50
N THR A 515 23.61 5.90 5.09
CA THR A 515 22.60 5.09 5.79
C THR A 515 22.87 3.60 5.62
N SER A 516 23.21 3.15 4.40
CA SER A 516 23.68 1.79 4.11
C SER A 516 24.94 1.41 4.90
N SER A 517 25.83 2.38 5.14
CA SER A 517 27.02 2.22 5.99
C SER A 517 26.70 2.17 7.49
N GLY A 518 25.50 2.59 7.92
CA GLY A 518 25.00 2.46 9.30
C GLY A 518 24.73 3.77 10.05
N LEU A 519 24.82 4.93 9.39
CA LEU A 519 24.66 6.25 10.02
C LEU A 519 23.20 6.72 10.11
N CYS A 520 22.44 6.09 11.00
CA CYS A 520 21.09 6.51 11.35
C CYS A 520 20.82 6.35 12.86
N GLY A 521 19.83 7.07 13.37
CA GLY A 521 19.38 6.91 14.75
C GLY A 521 18.00 7.51 15.02
N PRO A 522 17.34 7.06 16.10
CA PRO A 522 16.01 7.50 16.45
C PRO A 522 16.00 8.83 17.19
N MET A 523 14.97 9.62 16.94
CA MET A 523 14.65 10.84 17.65
C MET A 523 13.22 10.79 18.17
N LEU A 524 12.96 11.42 19.31
CA LEU A 524 11.65 11.45 19.93
C LEU A 524 11.27 12.90 20.27
N VAL A 525 10.14 13.35 19.71
CA VAL A 525 9.57 14.67 19.97
C VAL A 525 8.29 14.49 20.78
N CYS A 526 8.24 15.11 21.95
CA CYS A 526 7.17 14.95 22.92
C CYS A 526 6.40 16.24 23.19
N LYS A 527 5.16 16.10 23.65
CA LYS A 527 4.39 17.23 24.21
C LYS A 527 5.14 17.80 25.44
N PRO A 528 4.96 19.10 25.77
CA PRO A 528 5.62 19.72 26.91
C PRO A 528 5.30 19.00 28.24
N ASN A 529 6.31 18.82 29.09
CA ASN A 529 6.26 18.16 30.40
C ASN A 529 5.89 16.66 30.39
N VAL A 530 6.03 15.96 29.28
CA VAL A 530 5.82 14.50 29.20
C VAL A 530 7.06 13.73 29.65
N LEU A 531 8.26 14.25 29.39
CA LEU A 531 9.51 13.59 29.73
C LEU A 531 9.86 13.78 31.22
N GLY A 532 10.33 12.70 31.85
CA GLY A 532 10.90 12.71 33.19
C GLY A 532 12.31 13.30 33.22
N LYS A 533 12.88 13.46 34.42
CA LYS A 533 14.27 13.95 34.58
C LYS A 533 15.33 13.05 33.92
N ASN A 534 15.02 11.76 33.76
CA ASN A 534 15.85 10.77 33.08
C ASN A 534 15.65 10.77 31.55
N GLY A 535 14.77 11.63 31.02
CA GLY A 535 14.45 11.70 29.60
C GLY A 535 13.45 10.66 29.12
N HIS A 536 13.00 9.73 29.96
CA HIS A 536 11.97 8.75 29.59
C HIS A 536 10.57 9.33 29.76
N GLN A 537 9.60 8.84 29.00
CA GLN A 537 8.21 9.26 29.14
C GLN A 537 7.64 8.92 30.52
N LYS A 538 6.87 9.85 31.08
CA LYS A 538 6.06 9.60 32.28
C LYS A 538 4.95 8.61 31.92
N ARG A 539 4.63 7.69 32.83
CA ARG A 539 3.55 6.69 32.69
C ARG A 539 3.79 5.61 31.61
N VAL A 540 5.01 5.50 31.09
CA VAL A 540 5.45 4.41 30.21
C VAL A 540 6.48 3.57 30.96
N ASP A 541 6.30 2.26 30.99
CA ASP A 541 7.20 1.34 31.70
C ASP A 541 8.41 0.95 30.85
N LYS A 542 8.18 0.79 29.54
CA LYS A 542 9.19 0.39 28.54
C LYS A 542 8.97 1.11 27.22
N GLU A 543 10.08 1.53 26.62
CA GLU A 543 10.14 2.11 25.30
C GLU A 543 11.10 1.26 24.45
N PHE A 544 10.66 0.87 23.25
CA PHE A 544 11.48 0.14 22.29
C PHE A 544 11.52 0.86 20.93
N PHE A 545 12.67 0.84 20.28
CA PHE A 545 12.92 1.45 18.98
C PHE A 545 13.35 0.36 17.99
N LEU A 546 12.63 0.22 16.88
CA LEU A 546 12.87 -0.82 15.87
C LEU A 546 13.00 -0.20 14.48
N LEU A 547 14.19 -0.26 13.89
CA LEU A 547 14.44 0.04 12.50
C LEU A 547 14.37 -1.24 11.68
N PHE A 548 13.39 -1.31 10.78
CA PHE A 548 13.28 -2.34 9.75
C PHE A 548 13.90 -1.77 8.48
N SER A 549 14.93 -2.45 7.98
CA SER A 549 15.67 -2.02 6.79
C SER A 549 16.43 -3.18 6.16
N ILE A 550 16.40 -3.24 4.83
CA ILE A 550 17.32 -4.03 4.02
C ILE A 550 18.62 -3.22 3.93
N ILE A 551 19.57 -3.52 4.82
CA ILE A 551 20.85 -2.82 4.83
C ILE A 551 21.68 -3.36 3.67
N ASP A 552 21.74 -2.60 2.59
CA ASP A 552 22.48 -2.95 1.38
C ASP A 552 23.98 -2.64 1.54
N GLU A 553 24.78 -3.65 1.86
CA GLU A 553 26.23 -3.49 1.97
C GLU A 553 26.92 -3.22 0.62
N ASN A 554 26.23 -3.42 -0.52
CA ASN A 554 26.76 -3.08 -1.84
C ASN A 554 26.87 -1.55 -2.02
N LEU A 555 26.04 -0.78 -1.32
CA LEU A 555 26.04 0.68 -1.32
C LEU A 555 26.87 1.28 -0.17
N SER A 556 27.54 0.44 0.63
CA SER A 556 28.35 0.87 1.76
C SER A 556 29.68 1.48 1.31
N TRP A 557 30.10 2.57 1.97
CA TRP A 557 31.45 3.16 1.81
C TRP A 557 32.56 2.12 2.02
N TYR A 558 32.28 1.06 2.78
CA TYR A 558 33.24 0.03 3.15
C TYR A 558 33.16 -1.24 2.30
N LEU A 559 32.38 -1.30 1.22
CA LEU A 559 32.27 -2.51 0.40
C LEU A 559 33.65 -3.05 -0.01
N ASN A 560 34.51 -2.19 -0.58
CA ASN A 560 35.86 -2.59 -1.01
C ASN A 560 36.70 -3.10 0.16
N LYS A 561 36.70 -2.39 1.29
CA LYS A 561 37.41 -2.78 2.52
C LYS A 561 36.90 -4.11 3.08
N ASN A 562 35.61 -4.38 2.95
CA ASN A 562 34.99 -5.63 3.37
C ASN A 562 35.38 -6.79 2.44
N ILE A 563 35.42 -6.57 1.13
CA ILE A 563 35.91 -7.56 0.16
C ILE A 563 37.38 -7.88 0.42
N GLU A 564 38.24 -6.87 0.59
CA GLU A 564 39.67 -7.08 0.89
C GLU A 564 39.89 -7.87 2.18
N ARG A 565 39.05 -7.65 3.19
CA ARG A 565 39.22 -8.29 4.51
C ARG A 565 38.58 -9.67 4.60
N PHE A 566 37.42 -9.86 3.98
CA PHE A 566 36.54 -11.01 4.22
C PHE A 566 36.16 -11.77 2.94
N GLY A 567 36.32 -11.16 1.76
CA GLY A 567 36.08 -11.80 0.46
C GLY A 567 37.12 -12.86 0.10
N SER A 568 37.01 -13.41 -1.10
CA SER A 568 37.92 -14.41 -1.66
C SER A 568 38.34 -14.05 -3.08
N SER A 569 39.20 -14.86 -3.71
CA SER A 569 39.57 -14.70 -5.12
C SER A 569 38.41 -14.91 -6.09
N GLU A 570 37.30 -15.48 -5.63
CA GLU A 570 36.10 -15.75 -6.43
C GLU A 570 35.08 -14.60 -6.36
N THR A 571 35.31 -13.60 -5.51
CA THR A 571 34.37 -12.49 -5.31
C THR A 571 34.19 -11.69 -6.60
N ASN A 572 32.95 -11.67 -7.12
CA ASN A 572 32.54 -10.90 -8.28
C ASN A 572 31.42 -9.91 -7.89
N LYS A 573 31.63 -8.62 -8.10
CA LYS A 573 30.66 -7.57 -7.72
C LYS A 573 29.42 -7.52 -8.61
N GLN A 574 29.52 -8.07 -9.82
CA GLN A 574 28.43 -8.11 -10.78
C GLN A 574 27.60 -9.39 -10.69
N ASP A 575 28.03 -10.35 -9.87
CA ASP A 575 27.29 -11.59 -9.66
C ASP A 575 26.01 -11.32 -8.85
N PRO A 576 24.81 -11.67 -9.36
CA PRO A 576 23.56 -11.47 -8.64
C PRO A 576 23.54 -12.14 -7.27
N ASP A 577 24.15 -13.32 -7.15
CA ASP A 577 24.27 -14.05 -5.89
C ASP A 577 25.12 -13.29 -4.86
N PHE A 578 26.19 -12.64 -5.31
CA PHE A 578 27.01 -11.78 -4.46
C PHE A 578 26.23 -10.54 -4.01
N LEU A 579 25.55 -9.86 -4.94
CA LEU A 579 24.73 -8.69 -4.63
C LEU A 579 23.65 -9.03 -3.59
N GLU A 580 22.88 -10.08 -3.81
CA GLU A 580 21.83 -10.51 -2.88
C GLU A 580 22.40 -10.98 -1.53
N SER A 581 23.54 -11.68 -1.53
CA SER A 581 24.21 -12.09 -0.29
C SER A 581 24.53 -10.91 0.63
N ASN A 582 24.73 -9.70 0.08
CA ASN A 582 25.09 -8.48 0.80
C ASN A 582 23.88 -7.63 1.22
N ARG A 583 22.66 -7.97 0.79
CA ARG A 583 21.42 -7.30 1.21
C ARG A 583 20.92 -7.89 2.52
N LYS A 584 21.19 -7.18 3.63
CA LYS A 584 20.91 -7.70 4.99
C LYS A 584 19.56 -7.23 5.50
N HIS A 585 18.57 -8.10 5.40
CA HIS A 585 17.19 -7.93 5.88
C HIS A 585 17.09 -7.88 7.41
N ALA A 586 17.37 -6.71 7.99
CA ALA A 586 17.70 -6.58 9.41
C ALA A 586 16.65 -5.79 10.22
N VAL A 587 16.53 -6.16 11.50
CA VAL A 587 15.91 -5.31 12.52
C VAL A 587 16.99 -4.80 13.45
N ASN A 588 17.18 -3.47 13.50
CA ASN A 588 18.27 -2.81 14.24
C ASN A 588 19.67 -3.35 13.87
N GLY A 589 19.86 -3.80 12.63
CA GLY A 589 21.10 -4.42 12.16
C GLY A 589 21.32 -5.87 12.62
N ARG A 590 20.29 -6.58 13.09
CA ARG A 590 20.38 -8.01 13.46
C ARG A 590 19.38 -8.84 12.66
N LEU A 591 19.70 -10.13 12.46
CA LEU A 591 18.87 -11.10 11.75
C LEU A 591 18.62 -12.37 12.57
N TYR A 592 17.61 -13.14 12.20
CA TYR A 592 17.33 -14.49 12.69
C TYR A 592 17.31 -14.63 14.22
N GLY A 593 16.62 -13.70 14.91
CA GLY A 593 16.46 -13.72 16.37
C GLY A 593 17.63 -13.14 17.18
N ASN A 594 18.69 -12.64 16.54
CA ASN A 594 19.91 -12.18 17.22
C ASN A 594 19.81 -10.78 17.86
N LEU A 595 18.63 -10.14 17.86
CA LEU A 595 18.39 -8.87 18.55
C LEU A 595 18.06 -9.10 20.03
N PHE A 596 18.98 -8.73 20.91
CA PHE A 596 18.78 -8.83 22.36
C PHE A 596 18.30 -7.52 22.98
N GLY A 597 17.61 -7.60 24.12
CA GLY A 597 17.19 -6.43 24.91
C GLY A 597 15.69 -6.14 24.85
N LEU A 598 14.92 -6.90 24.07
CA LEU A 598 13.45 -6.82 23.99
C LEU A 598 12.78 -7.58 25.14
N GLY A 599 12.99 -7.13 26.38
CA GLY A 599 12.46 -7.76 27.59
C GLY A 599 11.53 -6.83 28.38
N MET A 600 10.32 -7.30 28.68
CA MET A 600 9.29 -6.56 29.42
C MET A 600 8.56 -7.45 30.44
N CYS A 601 7.79 -6.83 31.32
CA CYS A 601 6.97 -7.51 32.31
C CYS A 601 5.51 -7.60 31.86
N SER A 602 4.83 -8.68 32.24
CA SER A 602 3.37 -8.77 32.09
C SER A 602 2.69 -7.64 32.88
N GLY A 603 1.79 -6.92 32.22
CA GLY A 603 1.08 -5.76 32.75
C GLY A 603 1.80 -4.41 32.57
N ASP A 604 2.99 -4.37 31.98
CA ASP A 604 3.66 -3.11 31.64
C ASP A 604 2.86 -2.28 30.61
N ASN A 605 2.97 -0.97 30.66
CA ASN A 605 2.63 -0.09 29.55
C ASN A 605 3.84 0.08 28.63
N VAL A 606 3.81 -0.56 27.46
CA VAL A 606 4.94 -0.61 26.53
C VAL A 606 4.63 0.23 25.29
N VAL A 607 5.52 1.16 24.96
CA VAL A 607 5.45 1.94 23.73
C VAL A 607 6.55 1.48 22.79
N TRP A 608 6.18 1.23 21.55
CA TRP A 608 7.10 0.85 20.49
C TRP A 608 7.12 1.97 19.44
N TYR A 609 8.34 2.28 19.00
CA TYR A 609 8.65 3.21 17.93
C TYR A 609 9.29 2.43 16.82
N ALA A 610 8.67 2.40 15.64
CA ALA A 610 9.20 1.68 14.51
C ALA A 610 9.51 2.63 13.34
N PHE A 611 10.52 2.27 12.55
CA PHE A 611 11.09 3.08 11.48
C PHE A 611 11.35 2.19 10.26
N GLY A 612 11.03 2.68 9.07
CA GLY A 612 11.47 2.09 7.79
C GLY A 612 12.56 2.95 7.16
N MET A 613 13.48 2.34 6.41
CA MET A 613 14.54 3.03 5.67
C MET A 613 15.09 2.11 4.57
N GLY A 614 15.34 2.66 3.38
CA GLY A 614 15.97 1.93 2.27
C GLY A 614 15.33 2.23 0.92
N SER A 615 15.17 1.22 0.07
CA SER A 615 14.65 1.35 -1.30
C SER A 615 13.16 0.98 -1.43
N GLU A 616 12.65 0.86 -2.65
CA GLU A 616 11.28 0.43 -2.92
C GLU A 616 10.98 -0.98 -2.39
N THR A 617 12.02 -1.82 -2.27
CA THR A 617 11.88 -3.15 -1.65
C THR A 617 11.66 -3.10 -0.12
N ASP A 618 11.88 -1.95 0.54
CA ASP A 618 11.70 -1.78 1.99
C ASP A 618 10.24 -1.54 2.40
N MET A 619 9.36 -2.48 2.02
CA MET A 619 7.98 -2.54 2.47
C MET A 619 7.81 -3.57 3.59
N HIS A 620 7.53 -3.11 4.81
CA HIS A 620 7.56 -3.95 6.00
C HIS A 620 6.19 -4.06 6.67
N GLY A 621 5.62 -5.26 6.74
CA GLY A 621 4.46 -5.57 7.58
C GLY A 621 4.88 -6.09 8.95
N ILE A 622 5.03 -5.22 9.95
CA ILE A 622 5.48 -5.60 11.29
C ILE A 622 4.36 -6.29 12.05
N PHE A 623 4.54 -7.56 12.35
CA PHE A 623 3.61 -8.38 13.11
C PHE A 623 4.17 -8.78 14.47
N PHE A 624 3.32 -8.72 15.51
CA PHE A 624 3.63 -9.20 16.85
C PHE A 624 2.88 -10.49 17.13
N GLU A 625 3.60 -11.59 17.33
CA GLU A 625 3.00 -12.88 17.64
C GLU A 625 2.20 -12.82 18.96
N GLU A 626 0.98 -13.37 18.93
CA GLU A 626 0.05 -13.56 20.05
C GLU A 626 -0.37 -12.31 20.85
N ASN A 627 0.12 -11.12 20.49
CA ASN A 627 -0.22 -9.87 21.16
C ASN A 627 -0.63 -8.84 20.11
N THR A 628 -1.77 -8.19 20.32
CA THR A 628 -2.20 -7.06 19.51
C THR A 628 -1.54 -5.78 19.99
N VAL A 629 -1.45 -4.81 19.08
CA VAL A 629 -0.99 -3.46 19.37
C VAL A 629 -2.13 -2.47 19.14
N LYS A 630 -2.06 -1.33 19.81
CA LYS A 630 -2.94 -0.21 19.56
C LYS A 630 -2.17 0.87 18.82
N MET A 631 -2.66 1.22 17.64
CA MET A 631 -2.23 2.41 16.91
C MET A 631 -3.34 3.44 17.08
N PHE A 632 -3.02 4.55 17.75
CA PHE A 632 -4.02 5.46 18.32
C PHE A 632 -4.98 4.67 19.25
N ASN A 633 -6.27 4.70 18.99
CA ASN A 633 -7.28 3.90 19.70
C ASN A 633 -7.73 2.65 18.91
N ASN A 634 -7.11 2.37 17.77
CA ASN A 634 -7.49 1.25 16.91
C ASN A 634 -6.61 0.02 17.19
N THR A 635 -7.24 -1.15 17.21
CA THR A 635 -6.57 -2.44 17.38
C THR A 635 -5.98 -2.88 16.04
N ARG A 636 -4.69 -3.22 16.03
CA ARG A 636 -3.98 -3.76 14.87
C ARG A 636 -3.17 -4.98 15.29
N ASP A 637 -2.98 -5.90 14.36
CA ASP A 637 -2.10 -7.07 14.47
C ASP A 637 -0.79 -6.86 13.70
N THR A 638 -0.89 -6.17 12.55
CA THR A 638 0.25 -5.78 11.71
C THR A 638 0.29 -4.26 11.54
N VAL A 639 1.49 -3.68 11.52
CA VAL A 639 1.73 -2.26 11.22
C VAL A 639 2.67 -2.15 10.01
N THR A 640 2.28 -1.38 9.00
CA THR A 640 3.07 -1.20 7.78
C THR A 640 4.08 -0.05 7.92
N LEU A 641 5.25 -0.21 7.31
CA LEU A 641 6.31 0.81 7.24
C LEU A 641 6.97 0.83 5.87
N PHE A 642 7.41 2.03 5.49
CA PHE A 642 8.09 2.36 4.23
C PHE A 642 9.35 3.19 4.53
N PRO A 643 10.24 3.43 3.55
CA PRO A 643 11.43 4.25 3.75
C PRO A 643 11.14 5.61 4.39
N HIS A 644 11.89 5.99 5.42
CA HIS A 644 11.74 7.23 6.19
C HIS A 644 10.37 7.42 6.89
N MET A 645 9.49 6.42 6.87
CA MET A 645 8.28 6.41 7.67
C MET A 645 8.60 6.03 9.12
N SER A 646 7.83 6.58 10.05
CA SER A 646 7.89 6.18 11.46
C SER A 646 6.51 6.07 12.08
N SER A 647 6.34 5.10 12.97
CA SER A 647 5.06 4.77 13.59
C SER A 647 5.21 4.57 15.10
N THR A 648 4.17 4.94 15.85
CA THR A 648 4.06 4.70 17.29
C THR A 648 2.92 3.74 17.57
N PHE A 649 3.17 2.73 18.39
CA PHE A 649 2.11 1.84 18.83
C PHE A 649 2.30 1.39 20.29
N VAL A 650 1.18 1.15 20.96
CA VAL A 650 1.12 0.82 22.38
C VAL A 650 0.74 -0.64 22.55
N MET A 651 1.45 -1.34 23.42
CA MET A 651 1.19 -2.74 23.76
C MET A 651 0.99 -2.88 25.27
N HIS A 652 -0.02 -3.67 25.64
CA HIS A 652 -0.24 -4.12 27.01
C HIS A 652 -0.05 -5.64 27.09
N PRO A 653 1.19 -6.11 27.24
CA PRO A 653 1.49 -7.54 27.24
C PRO A 653 0.91 -8.20 28.49
N ASN A 654 -0.10 -9.05 28.32
CA ASN A 654 -0.74 -9.74 29.43
C ASN A 654 -0.19 -11.17 29.61
N ASN A 655 0.23 -11.79 28.51
CA ASN A 655 0.61 -13.19 28.48
C ASN A 655 2.14 -13.33 28.56
N PRO A 656 2.67 -13.98 29.61
CA PRO A 656 4.09 -14.29 29.66
C PRO A 656 4.46 -15.35 28.62
N GLY A 657 5.63 -15.18 28.01
CA GLY A 657 6.08 -15.99 26.90
C GLY A 657 7.29 -15.40 26.18
N VAL A 658 7.73 -16.11 25.15
CA VAL A 658 8.69 -15.63 24.15
C VAL A 658 7.95 -15.63 22.83
N TYR A 659 8.05 -14.51 22.12
CA TYR A 659 7.21 -14.21 20.96
C TYR A 659 8.05 -13.60 19.84
N GLY A 660 7.65 -13.84 18.61
CA GLY A 660 8.21 -13.21 17.41
C GLY A 660 7.71 -11.78 17.22
N VAL A 661 8.63 -10.89 16.86
CA VAL A 661 8.33 -9.67 16.10
C VAL A 661 8.98 -9.81 14.73
N GLU A 662 8.17 -9.84 13.69
CA GLU A 662 8.58 -10.28 12.36
C GLU A 662 7.95 -9.46 11.24
N CYS A 663 8.65 -9.36 10.12
CA CYS A 663 8.10 -8.83 8.88
C CYS A 663 7.24 -9.89 8.19
N ARG A 664 6.05 -9.52 7.73
CA ARG A 664 5.11 -10.41 7.02
C ARG A 664 5.36 -10.50 5.51
N THR A 665 6.11 -9.57 4.94
CA THR A 665 6.65 -9.65 3.59
C THR A 665 7.50 -10.92 3.45
N THR A 666 7.14 -11.81 2.53
CA THR A 666 7.66 -13.20 2.49
C THR A 666 9.17 -13.27 2.38
N ASP A 667 9.77 -12.49 1.49
CA ASP A 667 11.22 -12.55 1.26
C ASP A 667 11.98 -12.02 2.48
N HIS A 668 11.48 -10.96 3.09
CA HIS A 668 12.08 -10.39 4.31
C HIS A 668 12.03 -11.40 5.46
N TYR A 669 10.89 -12.12 5.58
CA TYR A 669 10.70 -13.17 6.57
C TYR A 669 11.73 -14.29 6.40
N GLU A 670 11.89 -14.81 5.17
CA GLU A 670 12.82 -15.91 4.86
C GLU A 670 14.29 -15.50 4.97
N ALA A 671 14.59 -14.26 4.58
CA ALA A 671 15.91 -13.65 4.70
C ALA A 671 16.31 -13.29 6.14
N GLY A 672 15.39 -13.42 7.11
CA GLY A 672 15.72 -13.38 8.53
C GLY A 672 15.34 -12.10 9.26
N MET A 673 14.44 -11.28 8.70
CA MET A 673 13.88 -10.08 9.35
C MET A 673 12.88 -10.42 10.46
N ARG A 674 13.37 -11.13 11.47
CA ARG A 674 12.58 -11.73 12.55
C ARG A 674 13.36 -11.69 13.85
N GLN A 675 12.74 -11.21 14.93
CA GLN A 675 13.34 -11.09 16.25
C GLN A 675 12.45 -11.67 17.34
N LEU A 676 13.02 -11.89 18.52
CA LEU A 676 12.30 -12.44 19.67
C LEU A 676 12.16 -11.38 20.77
N TYR A 677 10.95 -11.17 21.27
CA TYR A 677 10.69 -10.42 22.50
C TYR A 677 10.20 -11.33 23.62
N ARG A 678 10.45 -10.93 24.87
CA ARG A 678 10.17 -11.75 26.06
C ARG A 678 9.31 -10.99 27.06
N VAL A 679 8.17 -11.57 27.41
CA VAL A 679 7.26 -11.10 28.46
C VAL A 679 7.44 -11.99 29.69
N ARG A 680 7.82 -11.41 30.84
CA ARG A 680 8.09 -12.16 32.09
C ARG A 680 7.05 -11.85 33.17
N PHE A 681 6.88 -12.79 34.10
CA PHE A 681 6.25 -12.47 35.38
C PHE A 681 7.22 -11.63 36.23
N CYS A 682 6.77 -10.46 36.68
CA CYS A 682 7.55 -9.57 37.55
C CYS A 682 6.80 -9.31 38.86
N PRO A 683 7.49 -9.39 40.02
CA PRO A 683 6.88 -9.16 41.33
C PRO A 683 6.22 -7.77 41.42
N GLY A 684 5.00 -7.69 41.95
CA GLY A 684 4.29 -6.42 42.20
C GLY A 684 3.59 -5.76 41.01
N LYS A 685 3.81 -6.26 39.78
CA LYS A 685 3.15 -5.75 38.55
C LYS A 685 2.18 -6.73 37.89
N SER A 686 2.20 -8.01 38.29
CA SER A 686 1.35 -9.02 37.68
C SER A 686 -0.13 -8.77 37.98
N LYS A 687 -0.89 -8.33 36.99
CA LYS A 687 -2.35 -8.50 37.01
C LYS A 687 -2.62 -9.98 36.75
N LYS A 688 -3.06 -10.73 37.78
CA LYS A 688 -3.75 -12.00 37.51
C LYS A 688 -5.01 -11.65 36.74
N GLN A 689 -5.05 -11.91 35.44
CA GLN A 689 -6.32 -11.88 34.71
C GLN A 689 -7.25 -12.87 35.43
N LYS A 690 -8.37 -12.37 35.96
CA LYS A 690 -9.48 -13.25 36.28
C LYS A 690 -9.94 -13.81 34.94
N HIS A 691 -9.71 -15.10 34.68
CA HIS A 691 -10.39 -15.78 33.58
C HIS A 691 -11.90 -15.53 33.79
N LYS A 692 -12.47 -14.65 32.97
CA LYS A 692 -13.92 -14.57 32.86
C LYS A 692 -14.34 -15.83 32.11
N GLU A 693 -15.32 -16.54 32.65
CA GLU A 693 -15.95 -17.62 31.90
C GLU A 693 -16.47 -17.06 30.56
N PRO A 694 -16.27 -17.79 29.44
CA PRO A 694 -16.69 -17.31 28.14
C PRO A 694 -18.21 -17.19 28.12
N THR A 695 -18.72 -16.13 27.50
CA THR A 695 -20.17 -15.89 27.44
C THR A 695 -20.88 -16.92 26.57
N LYS A 696 -20.20 -17.44 25.55
CA LYS A 696 -20.69 -18.44 24.61
C LYS A 696 -19.50 -19.16 23.96
N VAL A 697 -19.69 -20.44 23.66
CA VAL A 697 -18.75 -21.23 22.85
C VAL A 697 -19.29 -21.32 21.41
N VAL A 698 -18.44 -21.00 20.44
CA VAL A 698 -18.74 -21.05 19.01
C VAL A 698 -17.82 -22.08 18.38
N GLN A 699 -18.41 -23.05 17.66
CA GLN A 699 -17.67 -24.19 17.12
C GLN A 699 -17.60 -24.14 15.59
N TYR A 700 -16.44 -24.53 15.05
CA TYR A 700 -16.18 -24.69 13.62
C TYR A 700 -15.50 -26.03 13.35
N PHE A 701 -15.86 -26.65 12.22
CA PHE A 701 -15.22 -27.88 11.73
C PHE A 701 -14.54 -27.56 10.40
N ILE A 702 -13.22 -27.43 10.40
CA ILE A 702 -12.44 -26.96 9.25
C ILE A 702 -11.43 -28.03 8.86
N SER A 703 -11.25 -28.28 7.56
CA SER A 703 -10.13 -29.09 7.08
C SER A 703 -9.25 -28.34 6.10
N ALA A 704 -7.97 -28.66 6.10
CA ALA A 704 -7.09 -28.38 4.97
C ALA A 704 -7.17 -29.57 4.00
N GLU A 705 -7.61 -29.32 2.76
CA GLU A 705 -7.75 -30.36 1.73
C GLU A 705 -7.17 -29.89 0.39
N GLU A 706 -6.65 -30.85 -0.38
CA GLU A 706 -6.08 -30.60 -1.70
C GLU A 706 -7.18 -30.56 -2.77
N GLN A 707 -7.13 -29.59 -3.66
CA GLN A 707 -8.07 -29.44 -4.78
C GLN A 707 -7.36 -28.89 -6.02
N GLU A 708 -7.90 -29.19 -7.20
CA GLU A 708 -7.59 -28.41 -8.40
C GLU A 708 -8.24 -27.03 -8.28
N TRP A 709 -7.45 -26.00 -8.50
CA TRP A 709 -7.86 -24.61 -8.51
C TRP A 709 -7.58 -24.01 -9.89
N ASP A 710 -8.62 -23.47 -10.51
CA ASP A 710 -8.51 -22.77 -11.79
C ASP A 710 -8.62 -21.27 -11.54
N TYR A 711 -7.55 -20.50 -11.72
CA TYR A 711 -7.54 -19.05 -11.51
C TYR A 711 -8.45 -18.31 -12.51
N SER A 712 -8.56 -18.83 -13.73
CA SER A 712 -9.35 -18.25 -14.83
C SER A 712 -10.17 -19.32 -15.56
N PRO A 713 -11.30 -19.76 -14.98
CA PRO A 713 -12.18 -20.75 -15.62
C PRO A 713 -12.75 -20.28 -16.96
N SER A 714 -12.81 -18.97 -17.20
CA SER A 714 -13.23 -18.37 -18.47
C SER A 714 -12.34 -17.19 -18.83
N ARG A 715 -11.80 -17.21 -20.06
CA ARG A 715 -11.05 -16.10 -20.65
C ARG A 715 -11.95 -15.08 -21.39
N LYS A 716 -13.28 -15.24 -21.37
CA LYS A 716 -14.18 -14.36 -22.14
C LYS A 716 -14.06 -12.89 -21.69
N TRP A 717 -14.02 -12.65 -20.38
CA TRP A 717 -13.91 -11.30 -19.83
C TRP A 717 -12.58 -10.65 -20.24
N GLU A 718 -11.47 -11.39 -20.10
CA GLU A 718 -10.12 -10.97 -20.50
C GLU A 718 -10.07 -10.50 -21.96
N LEU A 719 -10.55 -11.35 -22.88
CA LEU A 719 -10.49 -11.07 -24.32
C LEU A 719 -11.38 -9.90 -24.73
N GLU A 720 -12.53 -9.73 -24.04
CA GLU A 720 -13.43 -8.60 -24.25
C GLU A 720 -12.85 -7.29 -23.67
N PHE A 721 -12.17 -7.36 -22.53
CA PHE A 721 -11.50 -6.22 -21.89
C PHE A 721 -10.34 -5.70 -22.75
N PHE A 722 -9.44 -6.57 -23.20
CA PHE A 722 -8.29 -6.19 -24.03
C PHE A 722 -8.62 -6.09 -25.53
N GLN A 723 -9.85 -6.42 -25.95
CA GLN A 723 -10.29 -6.44 -27.35
C GLN A 723 -9.33 -7.18 -28.29
N THR A 724 -8.86 -8.37 -27.88
CA THR A 724 -7.78 -9.09 -28.55
C THR A 724 -8.01 -10.61 -28.59
N SER A 725 -7.12 -11.33 -29.27
CA SER A 725 -7.12 -12.81 -29.32
C SER A 725 -6.35 -13.41 -28.15
N GLU A 726 -6.56 -14.70 -27.86
CA GLU A 726 -5.88 -15.39 -26.76
C GLU A 726 -4.35 -15.33 -26.83
N ALA A 727 -3.77 -15.37 -28.04
CA ALA A 727 -2.33 -15.35 -28.24
C ALA A 727 -1.70 -13.96 -28.02
N ASN A 728 -2.48 -12.90 -28.24
CA ASN A 728 -2.03 -11.51 -28.17
C ASN A 728 -2.46 -10.82 -26.86
N SER A 729 -3.27 -11.49 -26.03
CA SER A 729 -3.67 -10.98 -24.72
C SER A 729 -2.48 -11.00 -23.76
N PRO A 730 -2.28 -9.94 -22.94
CA PRO A 730 -1.28 -9.98 -21.87
C PRO A 730 -1.50 -11.16 -20.92
N GLY A 731 -2.75 -11.59 -20.73
CA GLY A 731 -3.07 -12.77 -19.92
C GLY A 731 -2.57 -14.10 -20.47
N ASN A 732 -2.09 -14.17 -21.72
CA ASN A 732 -1.49 -15.39 -22.25
C ASN A 732 -0.23 -15.82 -21.50
N THR A 733 0.50 -14.88 -20.91
CA THR A 733 1.67 -15.16 -20.06
C THR A 733 1.27 -16.01 -18.85
N PHE A 734 0.16 -15.67 -18.21
CA PHE A 734 -0.26 -16.26 -16.92
C PHE A 734 -1.24 -17.42 -17.08
N VAL A 735 -2.29 -17.26 -17.90
CA VAL A 735 -3.38 -18.24 -18.03
C VAL A 735 -3.31 -19.05 -19.33
N GLY A 736 -2.46 -18.65 -20.27
CA GLY A 736 -2.22 -19.37 -21.52
C GLY A 736 -1.43 -20.65 -21.30
N LYS A 737 -1.81 -21.73 -22.00
CA LYS A 737 -1.07 -22.99 -21.98
C LYS A 737 0.03 -22.99 -23.02
N GLY A 738 1.20 -23.53 -22.67
CA GLY A 738 2.35 -23.65 -23.56
C GLY A 738 3.26 -24.82 -23.16
N PRO A 739 4.31 -25.11 -23.95
CA PRO A 739 5.31 -26.12 -23.59
C PRO A 739 6.07 -25.77 -22.30
N ASP A 740 6.11 -24.49 -21.97
CA ASP A 740 6.83 -23.86 -20.87
C ASP A 740 5.89 -23.10 -19.91
N ARG A 741 4.57 -23.33 -19.98
CA ARG A 741 3.56 -22.62 -19.16
C ARG A 741 2.45 -23.56 -18.71
N ILE A 742 2.22 -23.64 -17.39
CA ILE A 742 1.20 -24.50 -16.77
C ILE A 742 -0.22 -24.06 -17.17
N GLY A 743 -0.44 -22.75 -17.33
CA GLY A 743 -1.75 -22.15 -17.62
C GLY A 743 -2.55 -21.91 -16.34
N SER A 744 -3.87 -21.86 -16.39
CA SER A 744 -4.68 -21.38 -15.25
C SER A 744 -4.94 -22.37 -14.11
N ARG A 745 -4.56 -23.66 -14.24
CA ARG A 745 -4.96 -24.73 -13.31
C ARG A 745 -3.80 -25.25 -12.49
N TYR A 746 -3.99 -25.29 -11.16
CA TYR A 746 -2.98 -25.73 -10.20
C TYR A 746 -3.63 -26.60 -9.12
N LYS A 747 -2.92 -27.64 -8.69
CA LYS A 747 -3.18 -28.32 -7.43
C LYS A 747 -2.80 -27.39 -6.28
N LYS A 748 -3.73 -27.16 -5.35
CA LYS A 748 -3.60 -26.26 -4.21
C LYS A 748 -4.14 -26.91 -2.92
N ALA A 749 -3.75 -26.38 -1.77
CA ALA A 749 -4.35 -26.73 -0.48
C ALA A 749 -5.20 -25.57 0.03
N VAL A 750 -6.42 -25.85 0.48
CA VAL A 750 -7.38 -24.82 0.90
C VAL A 750 -8.13 -25.22 2.16
N TYR A 751 -8.57 -24.23 2.94
CA TYR A 751 -9.47 -24.46 4.06
C TYR A 751 -10.93 -24.61 3.61
N ARG A 752 -11.62 -25.64 4.11
CA ARG A 752 -13.05 -25.90 3.86
C ARG A 752 -13.78 -26.27 5.13
N GLU A 753 -15.03 -25.84 5.22
CA GLU A 753 -15.90 -26.10 6.38
C GLU A 753 -16.73 -27.36 6.19
N TYR A 754 -16.98 -28.06 7.29
CA TYR A 754 -17.79 -29.26 7.39
C TYR A 754 -18.92 -29.06 8.41
N THR A 755 -19.94 -29.92 8.34
CA THR A 755 -21.11 -29.82 9.23
C THR A 755 -20.83 -30.21 10.68
N ASP A 756 -19.85 -31.11 10.88
CA ASP A 756 -19.58 -31.75 12.17
C ASP A 756 -18.17 -32.39 12.23
N GLU A 757 -17.83 -32.97 13.37
CA GLU A 757 -16.53 -33.61 13.68
C GLU A 757 -16.24 -34.89 12.88
N THR A 758 -17.21 -35.44 12.14
CA THR A 758 -16.97 -36.62 11.30
C THR A 758 -16.18 -36.26 10.03
N PHE A 759 -16.30 -35.00 9.58
CA PHE A 759 -15.77 -34.51 8.30
C PHE A 759 -16.26 -35.30 7.08
N SER A 760 -17.48 -35.83 7.14
CA SER A 760 -18.11 -36.56 6.04
C SER A 760 -18.87 -35.66 5.06
N VAL A 761 -19.56 -34.62 5.55
CA VAL A 761 -20.36 -33.71 4.70
C VAL A 761 -19.73 -32.32 4.67
N ARG A 762 -19.20 -31.94 3.50
CA ARG A 762 -18.69 -30.59 3.26
C ARG A 762 -19.84 -29.60 3.25
N LYS A 763 -19.67 -28.47 3.94
CA LYS A 763 -20.68 -27.42 3.96
C LYS A 763 -20.68 -26.67 2.65
N ASN A 764 -21.85 -26.61 1.99
CA ASN A 764 -22.01 -25.86 0.76
C ASN A 764 -21.99 -24.36 1.04
N ARG A 765 -21.12 -23.64 0.33
CA ARG A 765 -21.12 -22.17 0.37
C ARG A 765 -22.43 -21.64 -0.16
N GLN A 766 -22.97 -20.66 0.56
CA GLN A 766 -24.19 -19.98 0.12
C GLN A 766 -23.91 -19.03 -1.05
N PRO A 767 -24.91 -18.60 -1.84
CA PRO A 767 -24.69 -17.67 -2.95
C PRO A 767 -24.00 -16.36 -2.55
N HIS A 768 -24.21 -15.89 -1.32
CA HIS A 768 -23.57 -14.69 -0.77
C HIS A 768 -22.13 -14.91 -0.29
N GLU A 769 -21.63 -16.15 -0.35
CA GLU A 769 -20.25 -16.54 0.01
C GLU A 769 -19.45 -16.99 -1.22
N GLN A 770 -20.05 -16.89 -2.41
CA GLN A 770 -19.40 -17.24 -3.67
C GLN A 770 -18.11 -16.44 -3.87
N HIS A 771 -18.09 -15.18 -3.40
CA HIS A 771 -16.94 -14.28 -3.51
C HIS A 771 -15.74 -14.75 -2.71
N LEU A 772 -15.88 -15.65 -1.73
CA LEU A 772 -14.74 -16.09 -0.92
C LEU A 772 -13.65 -16.78 -1.75
N GLY A 773 -13.98 -17.32 -2.94
CA GLY A 773 -12.96 -17.86 -3.84
C GLY A 773 -12.06 -18.87 -3.13
N ILE A 774 -10.75 -18.64 -3.16
CA ILE A 774 -9.78 -19.55 -2.54
C ILE A 774 -9.86 -19.56 -1.01
N LEU A 775 -10.25 -18.43 -0.41
CA LEU A 775 -10.28 -18.21 1.04
C LEU A 775 -11.00 -19.32 1.78
N GLY A 776 -10.57 -19.59 3.00
CA GLY A 776 -11.33 -20.40 3.94
C GLY A 776 -12.69 -19.80 4.32
N PRO A 777 -13.52 -20.55 5.07
CA PRO A 777 -14.76 -20.01 5.62
C PRO A 777 -14.52 -18.80 6.53
N ARG A 778 -15.51 -17.90 6.61
CA ARG A 778 -15.46 -16.78 7.56
C ARG A 778 -15.56 -17.30 9.00
N ILE A 779 -14.56 -16.96 9.81
CA ILE A 779 -14.60 -17.21 11.26
C ILE A 779 -15.08 -15.94 11.94
N TYR A 780 -16.29 -15.99 12.49
CA TYR A 780 -16.90 -14.87 13.20
C TYR A 780 -16.81 -15.07 14.71
N ALA A 781 -16.23 -14.08 15.39
CA ALA A 781 -16.06 -14.09 16.83
C ALA A 781 -16.60 -12.80 17.45
N MET A 782 -17.23 -12.87 18.63
CA MET A 782 -17.49 -11.68 19.45
C MET A 782 -16.53 -11.62 20.65
N VAL A 783 -16.19 -10.41 21.05
CA VAL A 783 -15.45 -10.17 22.31
C VAL A 783 -16.17 -10.85 23.48
N GLY A 784 -15.43 -11.64 24.25
CA GLY A 784 -15.93 -12.43 25.39
C GLY A 784 -16.36 -13.86 25.04
N GLU A 785 -16.45 -14.24 23.76
CA GLU A 785 -16.73 -15.61 23.34
C GLU A 785 -15.46 -16.49 23.37
N ARG A 786 -15.68 -17.80 23.27
CA ARG A 786 -14.66 -18.81 23.02
C ARG A 786 -14.89 -19.46 21.66
N VAL A 787 -13.89 -19.43 20.81
CA VAL A 787 -13.89 -20.09 19.49
C VAL A 787 -13.20 -21.44 19.63
N VAL A 788 -13.90 -22.51 19.24
CA VAL A 788 -13.38 -23.87 19.19
C VAL A 788 -13.36 -24.33 17.74
N ILE A 789 -12.17 -24.65 17.22
CA ILE A 789 -12.02 -25.17 15.86
C ILE A 789 -11.53 -26.61 15.96
N THR A 790 -12.36 -27.53 15.49
CA THR A 790 -11.93 -28.89 15.19
C THR A 790 -11.32 -28.87 13.80
N PHE A 791 -9.99 -28.94 13.73
CA PHE A 791 -9.20 -28.91 12.51
C PHE A 791 -8.80 -30.33 12.09
N LYS A 792 -9.06 -30.72 10.84
CA LYS A 792 -8.58 -31.98 10.26
C LYS A 792 -7.65 -31.72 9.10
N ASN A 793 -6.42 -32.24 9.16
CA ASN A 793 -5.54 -32.21 8.01
C ASN A 793 -5.85 -33.40 7.08
N LYS A 794 -6.47 -33.13 5.92
CA LYS A 794 -6.74 -34.12 4.85
C LYS A 794 -5.70 -34.05 3.72
N ALA A 795 -4.78 -33.08 3.74
CA ALA A 795 -3.75 -32.95 2.73
C ALA A 795 -2.61 -33.97 2.93
N SER A 796 -1.72 -34.07 1.94
CA SER A 796 -0.60 -35.00 1.94
C SER A 796 0.58 -34.61 2.87
N ARG A 797 0.53 -33.42 3.47
CA ARG A 797 1.64 -32.82 4.23
C ARG A 797 1.17 -32.12 5.50
N PRO A 798 2.03 -31.89 6.50
CA PRO A 798 1.63 -31.24 7.75
C PRO A 798 1.25 -29.77 7.49
N TYR A 799 0.03 -29.41 7.87
CA TYR A 799 -0.46 -28.04 7.92
C TYR A 799 -1.06 -27.73 9.29
N SER A 800 -1.08 -26.46 9.66
CA SER A 800 -1.73 -25.98 10.88
C SER A 800 -2.86 -25.00 10.55
N LEU A 801 -3.51 -24.48 11.60
CA LEU A 801 -4.45 -23.37 11.53
C LEU A 801 -4.21 -22.51 12.77
N ASN A 802 -3.79 -21.27 12.56
CA ASN A 802 -3.59 -20.27 13.60
C ASN A 802 -4.39 -19.01 13.30
N LEU A 803 -5.02 -18.47 14.35
CA LEU A 803 -5.75 -17.20 14.30
C LEU A 803 -4.78 -16.06 14.64
N ASN A 804 -4.59 -15.10 13.73
CA ASN A 804 -3.71 -13.97 13.99
C ASN A 804 -4.20 -13.10 15.16
N GLY A 805 -3.24 -12.48 15.87
CA GLY A 805 -3.52 -11.60 17.01
C GLY A 805 -4.13 -12.28 18.24
N LEU A 806 -4.25 -13.62 18.24
CA LEU A 806 -4.86 -14.39 19.31
C LEU A 806 -3.92 -15.48 19.83
N LYS A 807 -3.96 -15.68 21.15
CA LYS A 807 -3.28 -16.79 21.83
C LYS A 807 -4.24 -17.95 22.03
N ALA A 808 -3.82 -19.16 21.67
CA ALA A 808 -4.57 -20.37 22.01
C ALA A 808 -4.56 -20.59 23.54
N SER A 809 -5.74 -20.69 24.18
CA SER A 809 -5.87 -20.80 25.64
C SER A 809 -5.60 -22.22 26.19
N GLY A 810 -5.43 -23.19 25.30
CA GLY A 810 -4.97 -24.53 25.63
C GLY A 810 -5.05 -25.44 24.43
N TYR A 811 -3.97 -26.18 24.18
CA TYR A 811 -3.99 -27.39 23.38
C TYR A 811 -4.73 -28.48 24.19
N SER A 812 -6.05 -28.59 24.10
CA SER A 812 -6.69 -29.89 24.37
C SER A 812 -6.28 -30.81 23.23
N LEU A 813 -5.04 -31.32 23.25
CA LEU A 813 -4.58 -32.37 22.37
C LEU A 813 -5.31 -33.68 22.70
N LYS A 814 -6.61 -33.72 22.45
CA LYS A 814 -7.28 -34.97 22.09
C LYS A 814 -6.88 -35.26 20.66
N HIS A 815 -5.62 -35.66 20.47
CA HIS A 815 -5.16 -36.23 19.21
C HIS A 815 -5.97 -37.51 18.94
N LYS A 816 -6.90 -37.43 17.99
CA LYS A 816 -7.51 -38.60 17.37
C LYS A 816 -7.00 -38.69 15.92
N GLY A 817 -5.76 -39.14 15.75
CA GLY A 817 -5.08 -39.16 14.44
C GLY A 817 -4.80 -37.73 13.92
N ASN A 818 -5.23 -37.43 12.69
CA ASN A 818 -5.00 -36.14 12.00
C ASN A 818 -5.96 -35.00 12.43
N ILE A 819 -6.68 -35.16 13.54
CA ILE A 819 -7.65 -34.17 14.04
C ILE A 819 -7.07 -33.46 15.27
N LEU A 820 -7.10 -32.13 15.24
CA LEU A 820 -6.70 -31.21 16.31
C LEU A 820 -7.92 -30.42 16.76
N GLU A 821 -8.11 -30.28 18.06
CA GLU A 821 -9.08 -29.34 18.62
C GLU A 821 -8.31 -28.15 19.18
N LEU A 822 -8.62 -26.95 18.68
CA LEU A 822 -7.95 -25.72 19.03
C LEU A 822 -8.95 -24.75 19.63
N THR A 823 -8.58 -24.13 20.75
CA THR A 823 -9.45 -23.23 21.51
C THR A 823 -8.81 -21.85 21.68
N TRP A 824 -9.57 -20.80 21.36
CA TRP A 824 -9.20 -19.41 21.57
C TRP A 824 -10.26 -18.69 22.38
N ASP A 825 -9.86 -18.07 23.47
CA ASP A 825 -10.67 -17.07 24.15
C ASP A 825 -10.48 -15.73 23.41
N ILE A 826 -11.56 -14.97 23.24
CA ILE A 826 -11.54 -13.69 22.52
C ILE A 826 -11.54 -12.54 23.54
N PRO A 827 -10.36 -12.05 23.95
CA PRO A 827 -10.27 -10.96 24.90
C PRO A 827 -10.66 -9.63 24.25
N GLU A 828 -10.99 -8.65 25.09
CA GLU A 828 -11.25 -7.28 24.65
C GLU A 828 -10.04 -6.66 23.93
N SER A 829 -8.82 -7.04 24.28
CA SER A 829 -7.59 -6.57 23.62
C SER A 829 -7.46 -7.01 22.16
N SER A 830 -8.11 -8.11 21.77
CA SER A 830 -8.07 -8.64 20.40
C SER A 830 -9.31 -8.28 19.60
N GLY A 831 -10.26 -7.55 20.19
CA GLY A 831 -11.42 -7.01 19.49
C GLY A 831 -11.22 -5.59 18.98
N PRO A 832 -12.26 -5.01 18.36
CA PRO A 832 -12.24 -3.62 17.91
C PRO A 832 -11.91 -2.66 19.07
N GLY A 833 -10.92 -1.78 18.87
CA GLY A 833 -10.58 -0.69 19.78
C GLY A 833 -11.70 0.37 19.84
N PRO A 834 -11.62 1.41 20.68
CA PRO A 834 -12.71 2.39 20.82
C PRO A 834 -13.14 3.06 19.50
N ASP A 835 -12.18 3.38 18.63
CA ASP A 835 -12.43 4.15 17.41
C ASP A 835 -12.66 3.26 16.17
N ASP A 836 -12.40 1.95 16.27
CA ASP A 836 -12.60 1.00 15.18
C ASP A 836 -14.10 0.89 14.80
N LEU A 837 -14.37 0.31 13.63
CA LEU A 837 -15.73 -0.13 13.28
C LEU A 837 -16.19 -1.29 14.18
N ASN A 838 -17.47 -1.65 14.10
CA ASN A 838 -18.07 -2.66 14.99
C ASN A 838 -17.45 -4.05 14.88
N CYS A 839 -16.74 -4.32 13.78
CA CYS A 839 -15.92 -5.49 13.60
C CYS A 839 -14.57 -5.04 13.02
N ILE A 840 -13.54 -5.86 13.26
CA ILE A 840 -12.22 -5.77 12.63
C ILE A 840 -11.92 -7.09 11.95
N VAL A 841 -11.14 -7.02 10.86
CA VAL A 841 -10.67 -8.18 10.12
C VAL A 841 -9.21 -8.46 10.48
N SER A 842 -8.94 -9.73 10.69
CA SER A 842 -7.62 -10.33 10.67
C SER A 842 -7.72 -11.59 9.81
N PHE A 843 -6.67 -12.39 9.77
CA PHE A 843 -6.63 -13.62 8.99
C PHE A 843 -6.25 -14.82 9.84
N TYR A 844 -6.50 -15.99 9.29
CA TYR A 844 -5.97 -17.23 9.82
C TYR A 844 -5.26 -18.00 8.72
N HIS A 845 -4.15 -18.63 9.07
CA HIS A 845 -3.28 -19.30 8.11
C HIS A 845 -2.51 -20.46 8.77
N SER A 846 -1.79 -21.22 7.96
CA SER A 846 -0.86 -22.24 8.45
C SER A 846 0.49 -21.60 8.78
N THR A 847 1.08 -22.04 9.89
CA THR A 847 2.36 -21.54 10.43
C THR A 847 3.47 -22.61 10.39
N VAL A 848 3.23 -23.76 9.74
CA VAL A 848 4.23 -24.82 9.61
C VAL A 848 5.38 -24.34 8.73
N ASN A 849 5.04 -23.83 7.53
CA ASN A 849 5.95 -23.08 6.69
C ASN A 849 5.18 -21.86 6.15
N TYR A 850 5.35 -20.70 6.79
CA TYR A 850 4.51 -19.53 6.52
C TYR A 850 4.43 -19.16 5.03
N PRO A 851 5.54 -18.90 4.30
CA PRO A 851 5.45 -18.53 2.89
C PRO A 851 4.88 -19.65 2.00
N LYS A 852 5.40 -20.87 2.10
CA LYS A 852 4.98 -21.97 1.22
C LYS A 852 3.53 -22.39 1.45
N ASP A 853 3.09 -22.44 2.70
CA ASP A 853 1.70 -22.82 3.01
C ASP A 853 0.71 -21.75 2.56
N LEU A 854 1.09 -20.47 2.68
CA LEU A 854 0.32 -19.31 2.20
C LEU A 854 0.14 -19.38 0.68
N TYR A 855 1.23 -19.45 -0.09
CA TYR A 855 1.18 -19.52 -1.56
C TYR A 855 0.50 -20.80 -2.06
N SER A 856 0.58 -21.90 -1.30
CA SER A 856 -0.18 -23.13 -1.60
C SER A 856 -1.70 -22.96 -1.47
N GLY A 857 -2.19 -21.92 -0.78
CA GLY A 857 -3.60 -21.51 -0.73
C GLY A 857 -4.26 -21.48 0.66
N LEU A 858 -3.49 -21.65 1.75
CA LEU A 858 -4.04 -21.77 3.11
C LEU A 858 -4.17 -20.42 3.82
N ILE A 859 -5.27 -19.72 3.54
CA ILE A 859 -5.63 -18.45 4.18
C ILE A 859 -7.15 -18.30 4.30
N GLY A 860 -7.64 -17.62 5.33
CA GLY A 860 -9.03 -17.23 5.44
C GLY A 860 -9.27 -16.05 6.38
N PRO A 861 -10.46 -15.42 6.31
CA PRO A 861 -10.79 -14.23 7.11
C PRO A 861 -11.26 -14.59 8.52
N LEU A 862 -10.67 -13.91 9.50
CA LEU A 862 -11.08 -13.87 10.90
C LEU A 862 -11.73 -12.51 11.19
N ILE A 863 -13.01 -12.50 11.54
CA ILE A 863 -13.77 -11.28 11.79
C ILE A 863 -14.15 -11.22 13.26
N ILE A 864 -13.61 -10.25 13.98
CA ILE A 864 -13.83 -10.08 15.43
C ILE A 864 -14.70 -8.85 15.65
N CYS A 865 -15.86 -9.05 16.26
CA CYS A 865 -16.87 -8.02 16.46
C CYS A 865 -17.07 -7.65 17.94
N ARG A 866 -17.58 -6.43 18.16
CA ARG A 866 -18.08 -6.00 19.46
C ARG A 866 -19.23 -6.89 19.94
N CYS A 867 -19.41 -6.93 21.25
CA CYS A 867 -20.50 -7.68 21.87
C CYS A 867 -21.86 -7.17 21.36
N GLY A 868 -22.71 -8.09 20.89
CA GLY A 868 -24.06 -7.77 20.42
C GLY A 868 -24.16 -7.41 18.93
N THR A 869 -23.07 -7.34 18.17
CA THR A 869 -23.08 -7.02 16.73
C THR A 869 -23.51 -8.20 15.86
N LEU A 870 -23.10 -9.42 16.21
CA LEU A 870 -23.39 -10.63 15.42
C LEU A 870 -24.74 -11.26 15.78
N SER A 871 -25.34 -11.96 14.83
CA SER A 871 -26.52 -12.81 15.04
C SER A 871 -26.25 -13.96 16.02
N GLU A 872 -27.31 -14.53 16.61
CA GLU A 872 -27.22 -15.66 17.55
C GLU A 872 -26.93 -17.03 16.89
N ASN A 873 -26.90 -17.09 15.55
CA ASN A 873 -26.56 -18.28 14.77
C ASN A 873 -25.20 -18.89 15.20
N GLN A 874 -24.96 -20.14 14.80
CA GLN A 874 -23.72 -20.88 15.05
C GLN A 874 -22.80 -20.91 13.82
N GLY A 875 -21.49 -20.98 14.07
CA GLY A 875 -20.45 -21.16 13.05
C GLY A 875 -20.37 -20.02 12.03
N SER A 876 -20.10 -20.35 10.77
CA SER A 876 -19.97 -19.35 9.69
C SER A 876 -21.30 -18.80 9.16
N ASN A 877 -22.44 -19.35 9.60
CA ASN A 877 -23.78 -18.85 9.23
C ASN A 877 -24.17 -17.57 9.99
N ARG A 878 -23.26 -17.06 10.82
CA ARG A 878 -23.44 -15.80 11.52
C ARG A 878 -23.34 -14.65 10.52
N TYR A 879 -24.13 -13.62 10.76
CA TYR A 879 -24.08 -12.38 9.99
C TYR A 879 -24.10 -11.20 10.94
N ARG A 880 -23.59 -10.07 10.45
CA ARG A 880 -23.61 -8.77 11.13
C ARG A 880 -25.02 -8.17 11.09
N LYS A 881 -25.53 -7.71 12.24
CA LYS A 881 -26.86 -7.09 12.34
C LYS A 881 -26.84 -5.60 11.98
N ASP A 882 -25.66 -4.99 11.96
CA ASP A 882 -25.47 -3.55 11.75
C ASP A 882 -25.30 -3.16 10.28
N VAL A 883 -24.98 -4.11 9.40
CA VAL A 883 -24.86 -3.93 7.95
C VAL A 883 -25.78 -4.89 7.19
N ASP A 884 -26.12 -4.55 5.95
CA ASP A 884 -26.96 -5.40 5.11
C ASP A 884 -26.17 -6.54 4.47
N LYS A 885 -24.88 -6.30 4.19
CA LYS A 885 -23.94 -7.25 3.58
C LYS A 885 -22.52 -6.99 4.06
N ASP A 886 -21.72 -8.04 4.05
CA ASP A 886 -20.28 -7.95 4.20
C ASP A 886 -19.56 -8.85 3.19
N PHE A 887 -18.45 -8.34 2.64
CA PHE A 887 -17.59 -9.04 1.69
C PHE A 887 -16.16 -9.10 2.22
N ALA A 888 -15.46 -10.20 1.95
CA ALA A 888 -14.07 -10.37 2.32
C ALA A 888 -13.24 -10.56 1.07
N LEU A 889 -12.23 -9.71 0.90
CA LEU A 889 -11.36 -9.66 -0.27
C LEU A 889 -9.91 -9.74 0.19
N LEU A 890 -9.19 -10.67 -0.40
CA LEU A 890 -7.75 -10.81 -0.34
C LEU A 890 -7.20 -10.41 -1.70
N PHE A 891 -6.35 -9.38 -1.70
CA PHE A 891 -5.49 -9.02 -2.80
C PHE A 891 -4.14 -9.69 -2.56
N MET A 892 -3.71 -10.54 -3.49
CA MET A 892 -2.48 -11.30 -3.36
C MET A 892 -2.03 -11.82 -4.73
N ILE A 893 -0.73 -11.73 -4.99
CA ILE A 893 -0.03 -12.41 -6.07
C ILE A 893 0.32 -13.80 -5.57
N PHE A 894 -0.38 -14.81 -6.11
CA PHE A 894 -0.10 -16.20 -5.75
C PHE A 894 1.11 -16.68 -6.52
N ASP A 895 2.30 -16.60 -5.91
CA ASP A 895 3.52 -17.19 -6.45
C ASP A 895 3.49 -18.72 -6.36
N GLU A 896 3.05 -19.37 -7.43
CA GLU A 896 3.02 -20.84 -7.50
C GLU A 896 4.42 -21.46 -7.58
N ASN A 897 5.47 -20.68 -7.81
CA ASN A 897 6.84 -21.16 -7.76
C ASN A 897 7.25 -21.50 -6.32
N GLN A 898 6.67 -20.83 -5.32
CA GLN A 898 6.85 -21.13 -3.90
C GLN A 898 5.87 -22.19 -3.37
N SER A 899 4.88 -22.57 -4.18
CA SER A 899 3.89 -23.58 -3.84
C SER A 899 4.55 -24.94 -3.60
N TRP A 900 4.05 -25.62 -2.57
CA TRP A 900 4.41 -26.99 -2.28
C TRP A 900 4.08 -27.99 -3.39
N TYR A 901 3.19 -27.60 -4.31
CA TYR A 901 2.65 -28.43 -5.37
C TYR A 901 3.24 -28.11 -6.75
N LEU A 902 4.23 -27.23 -6.86
CA LEU A 902 4.84 -26.86 -8.14
C LEU A 902 5.25 -28.08 -8.97
N ASP A 903 5.99 -29.00 -8.38
CA ASP A 903 6.46 -30.20 -9.09
C ASP A 903 5.32 -31.15 -9.49
N ASP A 904 4.25 -31.22 -8.69
CA ASP A 904 3.03 -31.95 -9.06
C ASP A 904 2.35 -31.29 -10.27
N ASN A 905 2.31 -29.96 -10.30
CA ASN A 905 1.69 -29.18 -11.36
C ASN A 905 2.49 -29.28 -12.67
N ILE A 906 3.82 -29.23 -12.62
CA ILE A 906 4.69 -29.46 -13.79
C ILE A 906 4.41 -30.85 -14.37
N ARG A 907 4.42 -31.90 -13.55
CA ARG A 907 4.13 -33.27 -14.01
C ARG A 907 2.73 -33.39 -14.61
N THR A 908 1.73 -32.79 -13.97
CA THR A 908 0.32 -32.94 -14.36
C THR A 908 -0.03 -32.18 -15.63
N TYR A 909 0.44 -30.93 -15.75
CA TYR A 909 -0.02 -30.02 -16.80
C TYR A 909 0.98 -29.85 -17.96
N LEU A 910 2.28 -30.05 -17.73
CA LEU A 910 3.30 -30.02 -18.78
C LEU A 910 3.73 -31.42 -19.25
N GLY A 911 3.56 -32.45 -18.41
CA GLY A 911 3.94 -33.82 -18.75
C GLY A 911 5.46 -34.07 -18.80
N VAL A 912 6.24 -33.22 -18.13
CA VAL A 912 7.71 -33.27 -18.08
C VAL A 912 8.22 -33.56 -16.66
N ASP A 913 9.47 -34.01 -16.55
CA ASP A 913 10.11 -34.23 -15.26
C ASP A 913 10.55 -32.89 -14.64
N PRO A 914 10.01 -32.51 -13.46
CA PRO A 914 10.30 -31.23 -12.82
C PRO A 914 11.76 -31.07 -12.38
N THR A 915 12.52 -32.17 -12.27
CA THR A 915 13.94 -32.13 -11.88
C THR A 915 14.88 -31.75 -13.01
N THR A 916 14.46 -31.96 -14.26
CA THR A 916 15.25 -31.65 -15.47
C THR A 916 14.66 -30.52 -16.30
N PHE A 917 13.42 -30.12 -15.99
CA PHE A 917 12.74 -29.00 -16.63
C PHE A 917 13.40 -27.67 -16.26
N ASP A 918 13.68 -26.86 -17.28
CA ASP A 918 14.24 -25.52 -17.10
C ASP A 918 13.17 -24.54 -16.62
N LYS A 919 13.36 -24.00 -15.41
CA LYS A 919 12.46 -23.06 -14.76
C LYS A 919 12.94 -21.62 -14.99
N GLY A 920 13.10 -21.24 -16.26
CA GLY A 920 13.59 -19.92 -16.66
C GLY A 920 12.64 -18.76 -16.27
N PRO A 921 13.05 -17.50 -16.47
CA PRO A 921 12.29 -16.31 -16.03
C PRO A 921 10.86 -16.27 -16.56
N GLY A 922 10.62 -16.65 -17.82
CA GLY A 922 9.27 -16.70 -18.40
C GLY A 922 8.36 -17.74 -17.75
N PHE A 923 8.93 -18.87 -17.28
CA PHE A 923 8.17 -19.86 -16.50
C PHE A 923 7.85 -19.31 -15.12
N HIS A 924 8.82 -18.67 -14.46
CA HIS A 924 8.63 -18.04 -13.15
C HIS A 924 7.47 -17.03 -13.20
N GLU A 925 7.52 -16.12 -14.18
CA GLU A 925 6.49 -15.10 -14.41
C GLU A 925 5.11 -15.71 -14.69
N SER A 926 5.04 -16.77 -15.50
CA SER A 926 3.77 -17.44 -15.81
C SER A 926 3.04 -18.01 -14.60
N ASN A 927 3.76 -18.20 -13.49
CA ASN A 927 3.25 -18.76 -12.24
C ASN A 927 2.96 -17.70 -11.17
N MET A 928 3.12 -16.41 -11.48
CA MET A 928 2.78 -15.28 -10.63
C MET A 928 1.32 -14.88 -10.86
N MET A 929 0.41 -15.40 -10.04
CA MET A 929 -1.03 -15.27 -10.25
C MET A 929 -1.64 -14.08 -9.48
N HIS A 930 -1.75 -12.94 -10.16
CA HIS A 930 -2.23 -11.65 -9.63
C HIS A 930 -3.74 -11.61 -9.41
N GLY A 931 -4.23 -12.17 -8.30
CA GLY A 931 -5.65 -12.45 -8.12
C GLY A 931 -6.34 -11.76 -6.95
N ILE A 932 -7.66 -11.53 -7.10
CA ILE A 932 -8.56 -11.19 -5.99
C ILE A 932 -9.25 -12.48 -5.54
N ASN A 933 -9.04 -12.89 -4.28
CA ASN A 933 -9.51 -14.18 -3.74
C ASN A 933 -9.11 -15.40 -4.61
N GLY A 934 -7.93 -15.33 -5.23
CA GLY A 934 -7.40 -16.37 -6.11
C GLY A 934 -8.15 -16.48 -7.45
N ARG A 935 -8.72 -15.39 -7.96
CA ARG A 935 -9.35 -15.31 -9.29
C ARG A 935 -8.80 -14.11 -10.05
N VAL A 936 -8.62 -14.29 -11.36
CA VAL A 936 -8.09 -13.26 -12.27
C VAL A 936 -9.07 -12.94 -13.41
N TYR A 937 -8.93 -11.78 -14.04
CA TYR A 937 -9.67 -11.36 -15.24
C TYR A 937 -11.20 -11.48 -15.11
N GLY A 938 -11.80 -10.82 -14.14
CA GLY A 938 -13.26 -10.81 -13.98
C GLY A 938 -13.89 -12.13 -13.51
N ASN A 939 -13.09 -13.15 -13.16
CA ASN A 939 -13.61 -14.47 -12.76
C ASN A 939 -14.10 -14.54 -11.31
N LEU A 940 -13.79 -13.55 -10.46
CA LEU A 940 -14.41 -13.45 -9.15
C LEU A 940 -15.91 -13.11 -9.28
N ARG A 941 -16.77 -13.87 -8.60
CA ARG A 941 -18.24 -13.72 -8.67
C ARG A 941 -18.83 -13.58 -7.26
N GLY A 942 -20.08 -13.12 -7.16
CA GLY A 942 -20.81 -13.05 -5.88
C GLY A 942 -20.84 -11.67 -5.22
N LEU A 943 -20.16 -10.68 -5.79
CA LEU A 943 -20.16 -9.28 -5.33
C LEU A 943 -21.41 -8.52 -5.79
N VAL A 944 -22.57 -8.94 -5.28
CA VAL A 944 -23.87 -8.36 -5.67
C VAL A 944 -24.52 -7.69 -4.47
N MET A 945 -24.96 -6.45 -4.64
CA MET A 945 -25.68 -5.68 -3.62
C MET A 945 -26.86 -4.92 -4.25
N ARG A 946 -27.65 -4.21 -3.44
CA ARG A 946 -28.80 -3.41 -3.90
C ARG A 946 -28.63 -1.97 -3.49
N ARG A 947 -29.16 -1.07 -4.32
CA ARG A 947 -29.16 0.36 -4.04
C ARG A 947 -29.78 0.68 -2.67
N GLY A 948 -29.03 1.39 -1.84
CA GLY A 948 -29.37 1.80 -0.48
C GLY A 948 -28.90 0.84 0.62
N GLN A 949 -28.29 -0.31 0.27
CA GLN A 949 -27.73 -1.21 1.26
C GLN A 949 -26.41 -0.67 1.82
N ARG A 950 -26.20 -0.85 3.12
CA ARG A 950 -24.91 -0.64 3.79
C ARG A 950 -24.08 -1.91 3.67
N VAL A 951 -22.87 -1.77 3.15
CA VAL A 951 -21.96 -2.88 2.84
C VAL A 951 -20.65 -2.66 3.56
N SER A 952 -20.18 -3.69 4.28
CA SER A 952 -18.83 -3.72 4.84
C SER A 952 -17.89 -4.48 3.91
N TRP A 953 -16.69 -3.96 3.71
CA TRP A 953 -15.62 -4.60 2.96
C TRP A 953 -14.46 -4.91 3.90
N HIS A 954 -14.17 -6.20 4.08
CA HIS A 954 -13.04 -6.73 4.83
C HIS A 954 -11.88 -6.93 3.84
N LEU A 955 -10.97 -5.96 3.77
CA LEU A 955 -9.81 -6.01 2.91
C LEU A 955 -8.61 -6.64 3.62
N MET A 956 -7.88 -7.47 2.90
CA MET A 956 -6.66 -8.13 3.35
C MET A 956 -5.65 -8.16 2.20
N ALA A 957 -4.36 -8.04 2.53
CA ALA A 957 -3.28 -8.34 1.59
C ALA A 957 -2.16 -9.11 2.28
N MET A 958 -1.52 -10.00 1.54
CA MET A 958 -0.47 -10.92 2.01
C MET A 958 0.45 -11.24 0.84
N GLY A 959 1.71 -11.56 1.11
CA GLY A 959 2.67 -11.96 0.07
C GLY A 959 4.00 -11.25 0.25
N ASN A 960 4.60 -10.83 -0.85
CA ASN A 960 5.93 -10.28 -0.95
C ASN A 960 5.94 -8.73 -1.04
N PHE A 961 7.09 -8.12 -1.32
CA PHE A 961 7.21 -6.66 -1.41
C PHE A 961 6.49 -6.09 -2.66
N ILE A 962 6.31 -6.91 -3.69
CA ILE A 962 5.48 -6.59 -4.87
C ILE A 962 3.97 -6.62 -4.56
N ASP A 963 3.53 -7.20 -3.43
CA ASP A 963 2.13 -7.18 -2.99
C ASP A 963 1.74 -5.83 -2.36
N VAL A 964 1.96 -4.75 -3.12
CA VAL A 964 1.38 -3.43 -2.93
C VAL A 964 0.11 -3.33 -3.76
N HIS A 965 -1.05 -3.20 -3.12
CA HIS A 965 -2.32 -3.20 -3.84
C HIS A 965 -3.13 -1.97 -3.47
N THR A 966 -3.61 -1.25 -4.48
CA THR A 966 -4.45 -0.08 -4.27
C THR A 966 -5.84 -0.37 -4.80
N ALA A 967 -6.72 -0.82 -3.91
CA ALA A 967 -8.05 -1.33 -4.26
C ALA A 967 -8.99 -0.17 -4.63
N HIS A 968 -9.29 -0.03 -5.92
CA HIS A 968 -10.16 1.01 -6.46
C HIS A 968 -11.57 0.50 -6.76
N TYR A 969 -12.59 1.25 -6.32
CA TYR A 969 -14.00 0.98 -6.60
C TYR A 969 -14.54 2.04 -7.56
N HIS A 970 -14.89 1.63 -8.78
CA HIS A 970 -15.53 2.56 -9.71
C HIS A 970 -16.90 2.99 -9.18
N ALA A 971 -17.25 4.26 -9.40
CA ALA A 971 -18.55 4.90 -9.19
C ALA A 971 -19.06 5.05 -7.75
N GLU A 972 -18.39 4.46 -6.77
CA GLU A 972 -18.73 4.54 -5.36
C GLU A 972 -17.51 4.99 -4.57
N THR A 973 -17.75 5.77 -3.52
CA THR A 973 -16.74 6.02 -2.49
C THR A 973 -17.08 5.18 -1.26
N PHE A 974 -16.11 4.98 -0.39
CA PHE A 974 -16.28 4.34 0.91
C PHE A 974 -15.76 5.25 2.02
N THR A 975 -16.08 4.86 3.25
CA THR A 975 -15.53 5.45 4.46
C THR A 975 -14.74 4.41 5.23
N TYR A 976 -13.64 4.83 5.83
CA TYR A 976 -12.79 3.98 6.66
C TYR A 976 -12.31 4.78 7.89
N LYS A 977 -11.73 4.08 8.87
CA LYS A 977 -11.27 4.69 10.12
C LYS A 977 -9.82 4.38 10.43
N ILE A 978 -9.04 5.42 10.72
CA ILE A 978 -7.68 5.35 11.28
C ILE A 978 -7.71 5.75 12.75
N ASP A 979 -8.35 6.87 13.05
CA ASP A 979 -8.78 7.34 14.37
C ASP A 979 -10.17 7.98 14.25
N THR A 980 -10.37 8.72 13.16
CA THR A 980 -11.58 9.43 12.75
C THR A 980 -12.05 8.91 11.39
N THR A 981 -13.17 9.42 10.89
CA THR A 981 -13.81 8.87 9.67
C THR A 981 -13.32 9.60 8.43
N HIS A 982 -12.73 8.88 7.49
CA HIS A 982 -12.19 9.47 6.25
C HIS A 982 -12.86 8.91 5.00
N ARG A 983 -12.94 9.75 3.96
CA ARG A 983 -13.44 9.40 2.64
C ARG A 983 -12.32 8.85 1.75
N GLY A 984 -12.62 7.80 0.98
CA GLY A 984 -11.74 7.27 -0.06
C GLY A 984 -12.52 6.57 -1.16
N ASP A 985 -11.89 6.35 -2.31
CA ASP A 985 -12.32 5.43 -3.37
C ASP A 985 -11.22 4.46 -3.82
N VAL A 986 -10.01 4.65 -3.29
CA VAL A 986 -8.84 3.79 -3.38
C VAL A 986 -8.33 3.55 -1.95
N TYR A 987 -7.99 2.31 -1.61
CA TYR A 987 -7.38 1.98 -0.33
C TYR A 987 -6.08 1.20 -0.54
N ASP A 988 -5.02 1.63 0.15
CA ASP A 988 -3.69 1.03 0.04
C ASP A 988 -3.58 -0.20 0.97
N LEU A 989 -3.20 -1.33 0.39
CA LEU A 989 -2.99 -2.61 1.05
C LEU A 989 -1.58 -3.12 0.76
N PHE A 990 -0.99 -3.75 1.77
CA PHE A 990 0.37 -4.28 1.76
C PHE A 990 0.42 -5.65 2.43
N ALA A 991 1.51 -6.39 2.26
CA ALA A 991 1.71 -7.69 2.91
C ALA A 991 1.47 -7.64 4.44
N GLY A 992 0.46 -8.38 4.91
CA GLY A 992 0.06 -8.45 6.32
C GLY A 992 -0.95 -7.41 6.76
N SER A 993 -1.31 -6.44 5.90
CA SER A 993 -2.27 -5.39 6.23
C SER A 993 -3.72 -5.88 6.11
N THR A 994 -4.57 -5.31 6.96
CA THR A 994 -6.02 -5.51 6.91
C THR A 994 -6.74 -4.19 7.13
N GLN A 995 -7.91 -4.04 6.52
CA GLN A 995 -8.75 -2.87 6.73
C GLN A 995 -10.24 -3.19 6.60
N GLU A 996 -11.03 -2.52 7.43
CA GLU A 996 -12.48 -2.46 7.34
C GLU A 996 -12.94 -1.16 6.70
N MET A 997 -13.86 -1.27 5.75
CA MET A 997 -14.46 -0.11 5.09
C MET A 997 -15.97 -0.26 4.98
N GLU A 998 -16.69 0.85 5.07
CA GLU A 998 -18.14 0.91 4.89
C GLU A 998 -18.51 1.70 3.64
N MET A 999 -19.42 1.14 2.85
CA MET A 999 -19.94 1.72 1.61
C MET A 999 -21.47 1.69 1.63
N VAL A 1000 -22.10 2.74 1.11
CA VAL A 1000 -23.55 2.76 0.87
C VAL A 1000 -23.77 2.65 -0.63
N ALA A 1001 -24.31 1.54 -1.11
CA ALA A 1001 -24.48 1.28 -2.53
C ALA A 1001 -25.45 2.30 -3.17
N GLY A 1002 -24.97 3.25 -3.96
CA GLY A 1002 -25.75 4.37 -4.48
C GLY A 1002 -26.20 4.21 -5.94
N ASN A 1003 -25.34 3.65 -6.78
CA ASN A 1003 -25.39 3.77 -8.22
C ASN A 1003 -25.63 2.41 -8.89
N ALA A 1004 -26.83 2.21 -9.46
CA ALA A 1004 -27.16 0.93 -10.07
C ALA A 1004 -26.34 0.71 -11.36
N GLY A 1005 -25.67 -0.44 -11.46
CA GLY A 1005 -24.76 -0.76 -12.54
C GLY A 1005 -23.85 -1.93 -12.21
N THR A 1006 -23.02 -2.31 -13.19
CA THR A 1006 -21.89 -3.22 -13.01
C THR A 1006 -20.62 -2.39 -13.08
N TRP A 1007 -19.86 -2.37 -11.99
CA TRP A 1007 -18.73 -1.47 -11.77
C TRP A 1007 -17.45 -2.26 -11.62
N LEU A 1008 -16.35 -1.73 -12.15
CA LEU A 1008 -15.03 -2.33 -12.02
C LEU A 1008 -14.53 -2.19 -10.56
N LEU A 1009 -13.86 -3.24 -10.09
CA LEU A 1009 -13.10 -3.27 -8.85
C LEU A 1009 -11.75 -3.85 -9.20
N HIS A 1010 -10.67 -3.08 -9.05
CA HIS A 1010 -9.35 -3.53 -9.46
C HIS A 1010 -8.25 -2.97 -8.55
N CYS A 1011 -7.06 -3.54 -8.65
CA CYS A 1011 -5.83 -2.93 -8.15
C CYS A 1011 -5.37 -1.83 -9.11
N HIS A 1012 -5.03 -0.64 -8.62
CA HIS A 1012 -4.59 0.49 -9.46
C HIS A 1012 -3.09 0.45 -9.79
N VAL A 1013 -2.33 -0.50 -9.23
CA VAL A 1013 -0.96 -0.80 -9.70
C VAL A 1013 -1.04 -1.40 -11.10
N ASP A 1014 -0.35 -0.78 -12.05
CA ASP A 1014 -0.49 -1.09 -13.48
C ASP A 1014 -0.23 -2.56 -13.83
N ASP A 1015 0.87 -3.15 -13.35
CA ASP A 1015 1.20 -4.54 -13.64
C ASP A 1015 0.12 -5.49 -13.10
N HIS A 1016 -0.35 -5.25 -11.87
CA HIS A 1016 -1.39 -6.06 -11.25
C HIS A 1016 -2.70 -6.02 -12.04
N LEU A 1017 -3.10 -4.84 -12.56
CA LEU A 1017 -4.28 -4.73 -13.42
C LEU A 1017 -4.08 -5.51 -14.73
N PHE A 1018 -2.94 -5.36 -15.39
CA PHE A 1018 -2.64 -6.10 -16.63
C PHE A 1018 -2.58 -7.60 -16.43
N ALA A 1019 -2.03 -8.05 -15.30
CA ALA A 1019 -1.91 -9.45 -14.94
C ALA A 1019 -3.22 -10.07 -14.44
N GLY A 1020 -4.28 -9.25 -14.26
CA GLY A 1020 -5.66 -9.71 -14.09
C GLY A 1020 -6.23 -9.54 -12.69
N MET A 1021 -5.65 -8.67 -11.86
CA MET A 1021 -6.14 -8.34 -10.52
C MET A 1021 -7.34 -7.38 -10.58
N ASP A 1022 -8.39 -7.86 -11.22
CA ASP A 1022 -9.62 -7.13 -11.49
C ASP A 1022 -10.85 -8.03 -11.30
N THR A 1023 -11.98 -7.38 -11.03
CA THR A 1023 -13.30 -7.99 -11.07
C THR A 1023 -14.38 -6.93 -11.23
N THR A 1024 -15.65 -7.36 -11.21
CA THR A 1024 -16.79 -6.46 -11.17
C THR A 1024 -17.65 -6.72 -9.95
N TYR A 1025 -18.22 -5.65 -9.41
CA TYR A 1025 -19.31 -5.72 -8.45
C TYR A 1025 -20.59 -5.14 -9.06
N THR A 1026 -21.76 -5.61 -8.61
CA THR A 1026 -23.04 -5.22 -9.21
C THR A 1026 -23.97 -4.63 -8.16
N ILE A 1027 -24.44 -3.41 -8.41
CA ILE A 1027 -25.49 -2.76 -7.63
C ILE A 1027 -26.80 -2.87 -8.40
N LEU A 1028 -27.74 -3.65 -7.86
CA LEU A 1028 -29.07 -3.78 -8.44
C LEU A 1028 -29.96 -2.58 -8.07
N GLY A 1029 -30.88 -2.22 -8.97
CA GLY A 1029 -31.90 -1.20 -8.71
C GLY A 1029 -32.84 -1.55 -7.53
N LYS A 1030 -33.54 -0.54 -7.00
CA LYS A 1030 -34.57 -0.73 -5.96
C LYS A 1030 -35.69 -1.63 -6.50
N ARG A 1031 -36.19 -2.57 -5.67
CA ARG A 1031 -37.43 -3.32 -6.00
C ARG A 1031 -38.56 -2.32 -6.19
N GLY A 1032 -39.09 -2.19 -7.41
CA GLY A 1032 -40.36 -1.50 -7.61
C GLY A 1032 -41.46 -2.23 -6.83
N LYS A 1033 -42.42 -1.48 -6.25
CA LYS A 1033 -43.68 -2.02 -5.70
C LYS A 1033 -44.62 -2.54 -6.81
N HIS A 1034 -44.08 -3.14 -7.85
CA HIS A 1034 -44.86 -3.87 -8.85
C HIS A 1034 -44.48 -5.34 -8.68
N GLY A 1035 -45.35 -6.07 -8.00
CA GLY A 1035 -45.25 -7.51 -7.88
C GLY A 1035 -45.35 -8.14 -9.26
N VAL A 1036 -44.21 -8.40 -9.88
CA VAL A 1036 -44.09 -9.41 -10.92
C VAL A 1036 -43.55 -10.64 -10.23
N CYS A 1037 -44.44 -11.60 -9.98
CA CYS A 1037 -44.08 -12.97 -9.62
C CYS A 1037 -43.21 -13.54 -10.75
N PHE A 1038 -41.89 -13.55 -10.56
CA PHE A 1038 -41.05 -14.46 -11.32
C PHE A 1038 -41.25 -15.85 -10.72
N LEU A 1039 -42.09 -16.65 -11.37
CA LEU A 1039 -42.13 -18.09 -11.18
C LEU A 1039 -40.71 -18.64 -11.40
N HIS A 1040 -40.24 -19.46 -10.46
CA HIS A 1040 -39.12 -20.36 -10.65
C HIS A 1040 -39.31 -21.16 -11.94
N ILE A 1041 -38.40 -20.99 -12.91
CA ILE A 1041 -38.14 -22.02 -13.90
C ILE A 1041 -36.78 -22.62 -13.53
N CYS A 1042 -36.84 -23.82 -12.95
CA CYS A 1042 -35.70 -24.71 -12.85
C CYS A 1042 -35.18 -25.00 -14.25
N LEU A 1043 -33.93 -24.65 -14.53
CA LEU A 1043 -33.19 -25.22 -15.66
C LEU A 1043 -32.73 -26.61 -15.22
N LEU A 1044 -33.47 -27.62 -15.69
CA LEU A 1044 -33.02 -29.01 -15.77
C LEU A 1044 -32.02 -29.12 -16.92
N ASP A 1045 -30.89 -29.77 -16.62
CA ASP A 1045 -29.93 -30.24 -17.61
C ASP A 1045 -30.62 -31.14 -18.64
N VAL A 1046 -30.42 -30.85 -19.93
CA VAL A 1046 -30.82 -31.73 -21.02
C VAL A 1046 -29.57 -32.25 -21.72
N ILE A 1047 -29.38 -33.55 -21.55
CA ILE A 1047 -28.41 -34.41 -22.23
C ILE A 1047 -28.74 -34.46 -23.72
N TYR A 1048 -27.70 -34.31 -24.55
CA TYR A 1048 -27.72 -34.51 -26.01
C TYR A 1048 -27.97 -35.99 -26.36
N VAL A 1049 -29.06 -36.32 -27.06
CA VAL A 1049 -29.14 -37.50 -27.95
C VAL A 1049 -30.10 -37.23 -29.14
N ASN A 1050 -29.50 -37.26 -30.34
CA ASN A 1050 -29.97 -37.54 -31.72
C ASN A 1050 -31.45 -37.42 -32.20
N ASN A 1051 -31.50 -36.89 -33.43
CA ASN A 1051 -32.28 -37.25 -34.63
C ASN A 1051 -33.59 -36.51 -35.00
N GLN A 1052 -33.48 -35.86 -36.16
CA GLN A 1052 -34.39 -35.87 -37.32
C GLN A 1052 -35.59 -34.89 -37.46
N THR A 1053 -35.41 -33.98 -38.44
CA THR A 1053 -36.31 -33.55 -39.53
C THR A 1053 -37.48 -32.54 -39.31
N ILE A 1054 -37.24 -31.31 -39.81
CA ILE A 1054 -38.03 -30.43 -40.72
C ILE A 1054 -39.57 -30.26 -40.54
N VAL A 1055 -40.02 -29.00 -40.41
CA VAL A 1055 -40.98 -28.23 -41.26
C VAL A 1055 -41.85 -27.25 -40.44
N SER A 1056 -41.90 -26.02 -40.97
CA SER A 1056 -42.75 -24.83 -40.71
C SER A 1056 -44.09 -24.98 -39.95
N SER A 1057 -44.47 -23.98 -39.17
CA SER A 1057 -45.30 -22.84 -39.64
C SER A 1057 -45.93 -22.06 -38.47
N ASN A 1058 -46.23 -20.82 -38.82
CA ASN A 1058 -46.85 -19.72 -38.09
C ASN A 1058 -48.15 -20.01 -37.31
N ASP A 1059 -48.40 -19.08 -36.38
CA ASP A 1059 -49.69 -18.56 -35.93
C ASP A 1059 -50.56 -19.38 -34.97
N GLY A 1060 -50.70 -18.84 -33.76
CA GLY A 1060 -51.98 -18.21 -33.43
C GLY A 1060 -52.86 -18.85 -32.35
N CYS A 1061 -52.98 -18.10 -31.25
CA CYS A 1061 -54.15 -17.98 -30.38
C CYS A 1061 -54.50 -19.08 -29.35
N CYS A 1062 -54.46 -18.62 -28.10
CA CYS A 1062 -55.00 -19.20 -26.87
C CYS A 1062 -56.53 -19.37 -26.91
N CYS A 1063 -57.00 -20.40 -26.20
CA CYS A 1063 -58.28 -20.41 -25.51
C CYS A 1063 -58.08 -20.99 -24.10
N PHE A 1064 -58.30 -20.16 -23.08
CA PHE A 1064 -58.42 -20.58 -21.68
C PHE A 1064 -59.91 -20.68 -21.33
N SER A 1065 -60.29 -21.76 -20.62
CA SER A 1065 -61.57 -21.86 -19.90
C SER A 1065 -61.33 -22.15 -18.41
N LEU A 1066 -62.02 -21.37 -17.59
CA LEU A 1066 -62.05 -21.32 -16.12
C LEU A 1066 -62.78 -22.51 -15.47
N ILE A 1067 -62.37 -22.88 -14.24
CA ILE A 1067 -63.25 -23.53 -13.24
C ILE A 1067 -63.03 -22.95 -11.81
N LEU A 1068 -64.04 -22.18 -11.37
CA LEU A 1068 -64.78 -22.14 -10.09
C LEU A 1068 -64.09 -22.06 -8.69
N LEU A 1069 -64.18 -20.83 -8.10
CA LEU A 1069 -64.49 -20.33 -6.73
C LEU A 1069 -65.10 -21.31 -5.66
N PRO A 1070 -65.10 -21.03 -4.31
CA PRO A 1070 -65.53 -19.74 -3.71
C PRO A 1070 -65.04 -19.24 -2.29
N ARG A 1071 -65.00 -17.89 -2.18
CA ARG A 1071 -65.56 -16.92 -1.17
C ARG A 1071 -65.35 -17.14 0.36
N THR A 1072 -64.90 -16.11 1.10
CA THR A 1072 -65.71 -14.93 1.51
C THR A 1072 -64.83 -13.73 1.95
N LYS A 1073 -64.91 -12.59 1.23
CA LYS A 1073 -65.53 -11.27 1.59
C LYS A 1073 -64.75 -10.44 2.62
N ARG A 1074 -64.52 -9.12 2.49
CA ARG A 1074 -64.71 -8.07 1.46
C ARG A 1074 -64.27 -6.76 2.15
N SER A 1075 -63.50 -5.89 1.47
CA SER A 1075 -63.70 -4.43 1.37
C SER A 1075 -62.40 -3.69 1.03
N PHE A 1076 -62.29 -3.24 -0.22
CA PHE A 1076 -62.04 -1.85 -0.64
C PHE A 1076 -61.57 -1.88 -2.10
N MET A 1077 -62.53 -1.70 -3.00
CA MET A 1077 -62.30 -1.41 -4.42
C MET A 1077 -63.33 -0.34 -4.78
N TYR A 1078 -62.89 0.85 -5.17
CA TYR A 1078 -63.58 1.69 -6.14
C TYR A 1078 -62.58 2.69 -6.73
N GLN A 1079 -62.70 2.87 -8.06
CA GLN A 1079 -62.03 3.80 -8.96
C GLN A 1079 -60.65 3.42 -9.52
N CYS A 1080 -60.69 2.60 -10.58
CA CYS A 1080 -59.91 2.81 -11.80
C CYS A 1080 -60.56 2.02 -12.95
N PHE A 1081 -61.64 2.56 -13.51
CA PHE A 1081 -62.17 2.22 -14.82
C PHE A 1081 -62.53 3.56 -15.46
N VAL A 1082 -61.73 3.99 -16.43
CA VAL A 1082 -61.98 4.92 -17.55
C VAL A 1082 -60.61 5.46 -17.95
N LEU A 1083 -59.96 4.82 -18.94
CA LEU A 1083 -58.95 5.39 -19.86
C LEU A 1083 -58.26 4.26 -20.67
N VAL A 1084 -59.05 3.41 -21.34
CA VAL A 1084 -58.55 2.46 -22.35
C VAL A 1084 -59.04 2.79 -23.76
N ASP A 1085 -59.80 3.88 -23.96
CA ASP A 1085 -60.33 4.27 -25.28
C ASP A 1085 -59.70 5.55 -25.89
N VAL A 1086 -58.52 6.00 -25.46
CA VAL A 1086 -57.87 7.21 -26.05
C VAL A 1086 -56.46 6.97 -26.62
N LEU A 1087 -55.82 5.82 -26.38
CA LEU A 1087 -54.43 5.60 -26.84
C LEU A 1087 -54.28 4.74 -28.11
N ASN A 1088 -55.37 4.37 -28.77
CA ASN A 1088 -55.35 3.68 -30.07
C ASN A 1088 -55.59 4.60 -31.29
N TYR A 1089 -55.48 5.94 -31.14
CA TYR A 1089 -55.71 6.88 -32.26
C TYR A 1089 -54.58 7.89 -32.54
N ILE A 1090 -53.42 7.85 -31.86
CA ILE A 1090 -52.32 8.80 -32.18
C ILE A 1090 -50.98 8.06 -32.31
N TRP A 1091 -50.94 7.07 -33.19
CA TRP A 1091 -49.70 6.56 -33.79
C TRP A 1091 -49.90 6.33 -35.30
N THR A 1092 -50.42 7.36 -35.97
CA THR A 1092 -50.26 7.56 -37.42
C THR A 1092 -49.87 9.02 -37.68
N LYS A 1093 -48.72 9.22 -38.36
CA LYS A 1093 -48.09 10.47 -38.81
C LYS A 1093 -47.49 11.38 -37.72
N GLN A 1094 -46.17 11.30 -37.48
CA GLN A 1094 -45.13 12.05 -38.21
C GLN A 1094 -43.75 11.54 -37.82
#